data_AF-A0A2D8REL6-F1
#
_entry.id   AF-A0A2D8REL6-F1
#
_cell.length_a   1.000
_cell.length_b   1.000
_cell.length_c   1.000
_cell.angle_alpha   90.00
_cell.angle_beta   90.00
_cell.angle_gamma   90.00
#
_symmetry.space_group_name_H-M   'P 1'
#
loop_
_entity.id
_entity.type
_entity.pdbx_description
1 polymer ?
#
loop_
_entity_poly.entity_id
_entity_poly.type
_entity_poly.pdbx_seq_one_letter_code
_entity_poly.pdbx_strand_id
1 'polypeptide(L)'
;MAITPWVTWPALTSFGSIGVMGALLVLGSERTNLLENNMFDMEQWAKHNANLVCDERSLTARTVDGTCNILENPAEGSVYRRFGRNVDPVSVWAENNAGTLLTPNPREVSNVLMARGDEFKPATSLNFIAAAWIQFMVHDWFDHGPQSDADPMRIQLPSGDPLGSGEMVVKRTMPDPTRSAEDAALPPTFQNTNTHWWDGSQLYGSDQATNDSVRAFEGGRLKVDSDNTLPTELMSGKPVTGFNENWWVGLSMLHRLFTLEHNAVADRLAEAYPDASDEWLYDRARLVNAALMAKIHTVEWTPAILANPVLERAMYANWWGLGGDRDKRDKYQDDLANLNQNFNQLGNLFRLIGLNSNLGQNDSGFLEHALGGLVGSRTPADYDVPYTLTEEFVAVYRMHPLLRDSIEVYDIGSNVVDASIPLPETRDGDAEDLLDDVGADRMWYSFGITNPGSLTLKNYPDFMRNLNVPVRGNLDMATIDILRDRERGVPRYNEFRRQIGLKPITKFEDLTADPQTLSELKRLYNNDIEQIDTLVGQLAEETRPDGFGFGETAFQIFILNASRRLMTDRFFTSDYRAEVYTQEGIDWVENNTMVDVIKRHYPNLSASLVGMDNAFKPWGLNMPAEYEQWDADAKAQHLWTNGVMRTAYDANELPAIPPVNIGGLIDSILWTKVNRVGDVAPAGYEKPLHPKAAVARVKFVPAAGSQYTGLFQGADHGLLRLSLTGDPADRGYAPGLALKLFADGKPSENISALYTLSGQGDNYNFFANEMSNYVSPEANESLGSTILFSLVSTKPTLVMANAMAEVRQDGSAVASPKAPTQIYFVPGADVRGVFASDPHDFREDLMALPQGVKVYDVYATSATIRSSIFPSLNRRYANERRQGATKIGELHTSTPFVASAFGDSGIFFKHQRYEDR
;
A
#
# COMPACT_ATOMS: atom_id res chain seq x y z
N MET A 1 -27.10 -16.14 18.57
CA MET A 1 -25.73 -15.62 18.36
C MET A 1 -25.89 -14.36 17.54
N ALA A 2 -25.30 -13.23 17.95
CA ALA A 2 -25.19 -12.08 17.05
C ALA A 2 -24.38 -12.55 15.82
N ILE A 3 -24.94 -12.34 14.63
CA ILE A 3 -24.35 -12.78 13.36
C ILE A 3 -23.49 -11.60 12.88
N THR A 4 -22.26 -11.48 13.40
CA THR A 4 -21.35 -10.39 13.00
C THR A 4 -20.39 -10.86 11.90
N PRO A 5 -19.79 -9.93 11.13
CA PRO A 5 -18.68 -10.23 10.23
C PRO A 5 -17.58 -11.08 10.89
N TRP A 6 -17.20 -10.70 12.11
CA TRP A 6 -16.11 -11.29 12.88
C TRP A 6 -16.28 -12.79 13.17
N VAL A 7 -17.53 -13.20 13.43
CA VAL A 7 -17.86 -14.59 13.77
C VAL A 7 -18.09 -15.44 12.51
N THR A 8 -18.63 -14.84 11.45
CA THR A 8 -19.17 -15.60 10.32
C THR A 8 -18.19 -15.73 9.16
N TRP A 9 -17.36 -14.72 8.92
CA TRP A 9 -16.49 -14.66 7.74
C TRP A 9 -15.45 -15.77 7.69
N PRO A 10 -14.74 -16.14 8.77
CA PRO A 10 -13.75 -17.22 8.72
C PRO A 10 -14.32 -18.54 8.18
N ALA A 11 -15.59 -18.84 8.50
CA ALA A 11 -16.27 -20.01 7.97
C ALA A 11 -16.77 -19.79 6.53
N LEU A 12 -17.37 -18.63 6.25
CA LEU A 12 -17.96 -18.34 4.94
C LEU A 12 -16.91 -18.27 3.83
N THR A 13 -15.80 -17.57 4.04
CA THR A 13 -14.76 -17.39 3.00
C THR A 13 -14.11 -18.71 2.56
N SER A 14 -14.17 -19.75 3.39
CA SER A 14 -13.72 -21.10 3.02
C SER A 14 -14.47 -21.72 1.84
N PHE A 15 -15.68 -21.22 1.52
CA PHE A 15 -16.49 -21.65 0.38
C PHE A 15 -16.21 -20.84 -0.91
N GLY A 16 -15.11 -20.09 -0.96
CA GLY A 16 -14.71 -19.31 -2.14
C GLY A 16 -15.72 -18.21 -2.48
N SER A 17 -15.98 -17.98 -3.77
CA SER A 17 -16.81 -16.86 -4.24
C SER A 17 -18.26 -16.88 -3.72
N ILE A 18 -18.85 -18.06 -3.53
CA ILE A 18 -20.20 -18.20 -2.94
C ILE A 18 -20.18 -17.76 -1.47
N GLY A 19 -19.12 -18.14 -0.76
CA GLY A 19 -18.83 -17.71 0.60
C GLY A 19 -18.73 -16.19 0.75
N VAL A 20 -17.99 -15.55 -0.15
CA VAL A 20 -17.84 -14.09 -0.21
C VAL A 20 -19.20 -13.40 -0.37
N MET A 21 -20.07 -13.90 -1.26
CA MET A 21 -21.42 -13.33 -1.43
C MET A 21 -22.27 -13.48 -0.16
N GLY A 22 -22.20 -14.64 0.52
CA GLY A 22 -22.86 -14.82 1.81
C GLY A 22 -22.35 -13.85 2.88
N ALA A 23 -21.04 -13.61 2.92
CA ALA A 23 -20.40 -12.67 3.85
C ALA A 23 -20.82 -11.21 3.61
N LEU A 24 -21.04 -10.82 2.35
CA LEU A 24 -21.57 -9.49 2.00
C LEU A 24 -23.02 -9.29 2.47
N LEU A 25 -23.86 -10.33 2.45
CA LEU A 25 -25.21 -10.25 2.99
C LEU A 25 -25.21 -10.02 4.51
N VAL A 26 -24.27 -10.67 5.23
CA VAL A 26 -24.09 -10.43 6.67
C VAL A 26 -23.69 -8.99 6.92
N LEU A 27 -22.71 -8.46 6.17
CA LEU A 27 -22.28 -7.07 6.29
C LEU A 27 -23.42 -6.07 6.01
N GLY A 28 -24.22 -6.34 4.98
CA GLY A 28 -25.39 -5.54 4.65
C GLY A 28 -26.45 -5.50 5.73
N SER A 29 -26.73 -6.66 6.33
CA SER A 29 -27.65 -6.78 7.46
C SER A 29 -27.13 -6.01 8.68
N GLU A 30 -25.83 -6.12 8.97
CA GLU A 30 -25.21 -5.40 10.09
C GLU A 30 -25.27 -3.89 9.88
N ARG A 31 -24.94 -3.41 8.66
CA ARG A 31 -25.06 -1.99 8.32
C ARG A 31 -26.48 -1.48 8.52
N THR A 32 -27.48 -2.25 8.10
CA THR A 32 -28.90 -1.86 8.26
C THR A 32 -29.28 -1.75 9.74
N ASN A 33 -28.86 -2.72 10.56
CA ASN A 33 -29.09 -2.69 12.00
C ASN A 33 -28.46 -1.46 12.66
N LEU A 34 -27.21 -1.13 12.31
CA LEU A 34 -26.53 0.06 12.83
C LEU A 34 -27.21 1.36 12.37
N LEU A 35 -27.66 1.44 11.12
CA LEU A 35 -28.41 2.62 10.63
C LEU A 35 -29.71 2.81 11.40
N GLU A 36 -30.41 1.73 11.75
CA GLU A 36 -31.67 1.82 12.50
C GLU A 36 -31.48 2.20 13.98
N ASN A 37 -30.38 1.80 14.61
CA ASN A 37 -30.25 1.82 16.07
C ASN A 37 -29.10 2.67 16.62
N ASN A 38 -28.19 3.17 15.78
CA ASN A 38 -26.93 3.78 16.20
C ASN A 38 -26.68 5.16 15.59
N MET A 39 -27.72 5.97 15.44
CA MET A 39 -27.61 7.35 14.96
C MET A 39 -28.46 8.27 15.82
N PHE A 40 -27.82 9.18 16.52
CA PHE A 40 -28.49 10.10 17.44
C PHE A 40 -28.09 11.53 17.14
N ASP A 41 -29.10 12.33 16.82
CA ASP A 41 -28.98 13.76 16.58
C ASP A 41 -28.85 14.53 17.90
N MET A 42 -27.94 15.49 17.92
CA MET A 42 -27.64 16.32 19.09
C MET A 42 -27.89 17.83 18.80
N GLU A 43 -28.36 18.19 17.61
CA GLU A 43 -28.45 19.56 17.12
C GLU A 43 -29.87 20.14 17.11
N GLN A 44 -29.97 21.47 17.10
CA GLN A 44 -31.24 22.21 16.98
C GLN A 44 -31.37 22.87 15.59
N TRP A 45 -31.61 22.08 14.55
CA TRP A 45 -31.56 22.52 13.15
C TRP A 45 -32.43 23.74 12.82
N ALA A 46 -33.65 23.82 13.36
CA ALA A 46 -34.56 24.95 13.11
C ALA A 46 -33.93 26.31 13.47
N LYS A 47 -33.11 26.36 14.53
CA LYS A 47 -32.40 27.57 14.96
C LYS A 47 -31.35 27.99 13.94
N HIS A 48 -30.65 27.02 13.34
CA HIS A 48 -29.55 27.26 12.42
C HIS A 48 -30.04 27.53 10.99
N ASN A 49 -31.14 26.93 10.57
CA ASN A 49 -31.73 27.13 9.25
C ASN A 49 -32.50 28.46 9.12
N ALA A 50 -32.90 29.09 10.22
CA ALA A 50 -33.82 30.23 10.20
C ALA A 50 -33.39 31.41 9.32
N ASN A 51 -32.08 31.60 9.12
CA ASN A 51 -31.51 32.71 8.34
C ASN A 51 -30.62 32.27 7.18
N LEU A 52 -30.56 30.97 6.87
CA LEU A 52 -29.77 30.45 5.76
C LEU A 52 -30.59 30.46 4.48
N VAL A 53 -30.00 30.96 3.40
CA VAL A 53 -30.59 30.98 2.06
C VAL A 53 -29.59 30.41 1.08
N CYS A 54 -29.97 29.33 0.41
CA CYS A 54 -29.14 28.70 -0.61
C CYS A 54 -29.24 29.48 -1.93
N ASP A 55 -28.09 29.91 -2.44
CA ASP A 55 -28.00 30.68 -3.68
C ASP A 55 -27.87 29.77 -4.92
N GLU A 56 -27.89 30.37 -6.11
CA GLU A 56 -27.80 29.63 -7.37
C GLU A 56 -26.48 28.85 -7.52
N ARG A 57 -25.37 29.39 -6.99
CA ARG A 57 -24.07 28.73 -7.02
C ARG A 57 -24.09 27.45 -6.20
N SER A 58 -24.67 27.50 -5.00
CA SER A 58 -24.73 26.36 -4.08
C SER A 58 -25.34 25.13 -4.76
N LEU A 59 -26.33 25.29 -5.65
CA LEU A 59 -26.98 24.18 -6.37
C LEU A 59 -26.02 23.33 -7.23
N THR A 60 -24.84 23.85 -7.60
CA THR A 60 -23.87 23.14 -8.45
C THR A 60 -22.44 23.20 -7.91
N ALA A 61 -22.23 23.69 -6.68
CA ALA A 61 -20.92 23.83 -6.08
C ALA A 61 -20.96 23.55 -4.58
N ARG A 62 -19.89 22.97 -4.05
CA ARG A 62 -19.69 22.84 -2.60
C ARG A 62 -19.40 24.23 -2.03
N THR A 63 -20.24 24.68 -1.11
CA THR A 63 -20.01 25.91 -0.34
C THR A 63 -18.76 25.76 0.53
N VAL A 64 -18.15 26.88 0.91
CA VAL A 64 -16.90 26.85 1.69
C VAL A 64 -17.13 26.36 3.12
N ASP A 65 -18.26 26.74 3.73
CA ASP A 65 -18.61 26.39 5.12
C ASP A 65 -19.45 25.11 5.24
N GLY A 66 -19.69 24.41 4.13
CA GLY A 66 -20.47 23.17 4.07
C GLY A 66 -21.98 23.36 4.14
N THR A 67 -22.50 24.59 4.12
CA THR A 67 -23.94 24.84 4.07
C THR A 67 -24.56 24.46 2.72
N CYS A 68 -25.88 24.31 2.68
CA CYS A 68 -26.66 24.11 1.46
C CYS A 68 -26.30 22.85 0.67
N ASN A 69 -25.71 21.83 1.30
CA ASN A 69 -25.61 20.49 0.73
C ASN A 69 -27.00 19.84 0.69
N ILE A 70 -27.67 19.72 1.85
CA ILE A 70 -29.09 19.37 1.90
C ILE A 70 -29.93 20.65 1.84
N LEU A 71 -30.77 20.79 0.80
CA LEU A 71 -31.50 22.04 0.55
C LEU A 71 -32.64 22.27 1.55
N GLU A 72 -33.24 21.19 2.04
CA GLU A 72 -34.31 21.20 3.04
C GLU A 72 -33.77 21.46 4.45
N ASN A 73 -32.48 21.16 4.68
CA ASN A 73 -31.76 21.40 5.92
C ASN A 73 -30.40 22.10 5.65
N PRO A 74 -30.41 23.40 5.28
CA PRO A 74 -29.21 24.09 4.79
C PRO A 74 -28.01 24.11 5.74
N ALA A 75 -28.20 23.97 7.05
CA ALA A 75 -27.10 23.92 8.02
C ALA A 75 -26.47 22.53 8.16
N GLU A 76 -27.05 21.49 7.58
CA GLU A 76 -26.59 20.11 7.74
C GLU A 76 -25.14 19.92 7.30
N GLY A 77 -24.36 19.24 8.14
CA GLY A 77 -22.94 18.98 7.92
C GLY A 77 -22.01 20.20 7.82
N SER A 78 -22.54 21.43 7.99
CA SER A 78 -21.73 22.66 7.96
C SER A 78 -20.78 22.78 9.15
N VAL A 79 -19.83 23.70 9.07
CA VAL A 79 -18.95 24.05 10.17
C VAL A 79 -19.73 24.54 11.40
N TYR A 80 -19.17 24.30 12.59
CA TYR A 80 -19.75 24.62 13.90
C TYR A 80 -21.09 23.92 14.20
N ARG A 81 -21.44 22.84 13.50
CA ARG A 81 -22.48 21.92 13.93
C ARG A 81 -21.96 20.99 15.02
N ARG A 82 -22.86 20.52 15.88
CA ARG A 82 -22.52 19.56 16.94
C ARG A 82 -22.10 18.21 16.34
N PHE A 83 -21.14 17.53 16.97
CA PHE A 83 -20.93 16.11 16.72
C PHE A 83 -22.17 15.32 17.17
N GLY A 84 -22.63 14.42 16.30
CA GLY A 84 -23.67 13.44 16.64
C GLY A 84 -23.13 12.32 17.53
N ARG A 85 -23.96 11.31 17.79
CA ARG A 85 -23.56 10.09 18.53
C ARG A 85 -23.95 8.81 17.78
N ASN A 86 -23.14 7.77 17.95
CA ASN A 86 -23.46 6.40 17.50
C ASN A 86 -23.91 5.46 18.63
N VAL A 87 -23.92 5.94 19.86
CA VAL A 87 -24.35 5.20 21.04
C VAL A 87 -25.45 5.98 21.75
N ASP A 88 -26.30 5.29 22.52
CA ASP A 88 -27.45 5.92 23.16
C ASP A 88 -27.02 7.10 24.05
N PRO A 89 -27.61 8.30 23.89
CA PRO A 89 -27.30 9.47 24.71
C PRO A 89 -27.43 9.24 26.22
N VAL A 90 -28.17 8.24 26.70
CA VAL A 90 -28.20 7.93 28.14
C VAL A 90 -26.86 7.38 28.67
N SER A 91 -26.00 6.87 27.78
CA SER A 91 -24.73 6.23 28.10
C SER A 91 -23.50 7.13 27.86
N VAL A 92 -23.67 8.39 27.43
CA VAL A 92 -22.56 9.28 26.98
C VAL A 92 -22.22 10.43 27.93
N TRP A 93 -22.33 10.19 29.24
CA TRP A 93 -22.05 11.22 30.24
C TRP A 93 -20.54 11.42 30.43
N ALA A 94 -20.09 12.67 30.35
CA ALA A 94 -18.70 13.03 30.59
C ALA A 94 -18.26 12.69 32.03
N GLU A 95 -17.06 12.13 32.14
CA GLU A 95 -16.47 11.85 33.44
C GLU A 95 -15.92 13.15 34.06
N ASN A 96 -16.08 13.32 35.37
CA ASN A 96 -15.61 14.51 36.08
C ASN A 96 -14.35 14.24 36.93
N ASN A 97 -13.61 15.29 37.27
CA ASN A 97 -12.37 15.22 38.06
C ASN A 97 -12.56 14.57 39.44
N ALA A 98 -13.75 14.68 40.03
CA ALA A 98 -14.08 14.10 41.34
C ALA A 98 -14.50 12.62 41.23
N GLY A 99 -14.64 12.09 40.02
CA GLY A 99 -15.08 10.74 39.70
C GLY A 99 -13.99 9.94 38.99
N THR A 100 -14.32 9.38 37.83
CA THR A 100 -13.49 8.37 37.16
C THR A 100 -12.54 8.95 36.09
N LEU A 101 -12.59 10.26 35.80
CA LEU A 101 -11.86 10.86 34.67
C LEU A 101 -10.34 10.57 34.72
N LEU A 102 -9.76 10.59 35.91
CA LEU A 102 -8.33 10.33 36.14
C LEU A 102 -8.05 8.89 36.61
N THR A 103 -9.05 8.01 36.58
CA THR A 103 -8.98 6.63 37.07
C THR A 103 -9.26 5.60 35.95
N PRO A 104 -8.36 4.61 35.74
CA PRO A 104 -6.98 4.60 36.23
C PRO A 104 -6.18 5.78 35.68
N ASN A 105 -5.01 6.04 36.26
CA ASN A 105 -4.15 7.15 35.87
C ASN A 105 -3.78 7.01 34.37
N PRO A 106 -4.20 7.95 33.50
CA PRO A 106 -4.05 7.81 32.05
C PRO A 106 -2.57 7.86 31.62
N ARG A 107 -1.70 8.54 32.38
CA ARG A 107 -0.25 8.52 32.14
C ARG A 107 0.37 7.17 32.48
N GLU A 108 -0.11 6.52 33.53
CA GLU A 108 0.33 5.16 33.84
C GLU A 108 -0.11 4.16 32.76
N VAL A 109 -1.34 4.31 32.24
CA VAL A 109 -1.83 3.52 31.10
C VAL A 109 -0.96 3.74 29.86
N SER A 110 -0.63 5.00 29.53
CA SER A 110 0.30 5.34 28.45
C SER A 110 1.66 4.65 28.61
N ASN A 111 2.23 4.72 29.81
CA ASN A 111 3.55 4.15 30.10
C ASN A 111 3.61 2.62 30.00
N VAL A 112 2.55 1.92 30.41
CA VAL A 112 2.59 0.47 30.58
C VAL A 112 1.98 -0.27 29.40
N LEU A 113 0.88 0.23 28.83
CA LEU A 113 0.12 -0.48 27.80
C LEU A 113 0.30 0.10 26.39
N MET A 114 0.66 1.39 26.27
CA MET A 114 0.70 2.07 24.97
C MET A 114 2.11 2.16 24.40
N ALA A 115 3.10 2.43 25.26
CA ALA A 115 4.52 2.55 24.94
C ALA A 115 5.03 1.52 23.92
N ARG A 116 5.61 1.97 22.81
CA ARG A 116 6.28 1.08 21.84
C ARG A 116 7.50 0.41 22.45
N GLY A 117 8.35 1.15 23.16
CA GLY A 117 9.61 0.62 23.67
C GLY A 117 10.54 0.21 22.52
N ASP A 118 11.31 -0.85 22.74
CA ASP A 118 12.38 -1.26 21.80
C ASP A 118 11.86 -2.08 20.60
N GLU A 119 10.59 -2.51 20.60
CA GLU A 119 10.02 -3.38 19.57
C GLU A 119 8.97 -2.65 18.73
N PHE A 120 9.35 -2.28 17.51
CA PHE A 120 8.41 -1.78 16.51
C PHE A 120 7.62 -2.93 15.88
N LYS A 121 6.29 -2.85 15.94
CA LYS A 121 5.39 -3.83 15.31
C LYS A 121 4.87 -3.27 13.99
N PRO A 122 5.29 -3.77 12.81
CA PRO A 122 4.86 -3.22 11.53
C PRO A 122 3.46 -3.71 11.11
N ALA A 123 2.67 -2.85 10.47
CA ALA A 123 1.49 -3.23 9.72
C ALA A 123 1.89 -3.67 8.30
N THR A 124 2.20 -4.95 8.12
CA THR A 124 2.83 -5.48 6.89
C THR A 124 1.94 -5.50 5.65
N SER A 125 0.63 -5.26 5.78
CA SER A 125 -0.28 -5.12 4.63
C SER A 125 -0.30 -3.70 4.04
N LEU A 126 0.33 -2.74 4.71
CA LEU A 126 0.30 -1.32 4.40
C LEU A 126 1.70 -0.75 4.22
N ASN A 127 1.81 0.28 3.40
CA ASN A 127 2.97 1.16 3.38
C ASN A 127 2.74 2.44 4.20
N PHE A 128 3.79 3.23 4.39
CA PHE A 128 3.77 4.39 5.28
C PHE A 128 2.97 5.57 4.70
N ILE A 129 2.72 5.59 3.38
CA ILE A 129 1.78 6.54 2.75
C ILE A 129 0.40 6.41 3.38
N ALA A 130 -0.05 5.20 3.73
CA ALA A 130 -1.35 4.96 4.33
C ALA A 130 -1.54 5.69 5.69
N ALA A 131 -0.45 5.88 6.45
CA ALA A 131 -0.47 6.60 7.71
C ALA A 131 -0.62 8.12 7.50
N ALA A 132 0.10 8.67 6.52
CA ALA A 132 -0.06 10.08 6.13
C ALA A 132 -1.46 10.34 5.56
N TRP A 133 -1.96 9.43 4.71
CA TRP A 133 -3.29 9.53 4.11
C TRP A 133 -4.39 9.67 5.15
N ILE A 134 -4.35 8.85 6.20
CA ILE A 134 -5.44 8.86 7.16
C ILE A 134 -5.48 10.13 8.00
N GLN A 135 -4.33 10.72 8.32
CA GLN A 135 -4.29 12.04 8.95
C GLN A 135 -4.75 13.15 7.99
N PHE A 136 -4.34 13.07 6.72
CA PHE A 136 -4.80 13.99 5.67
C PHE A 136 -6.32 13.97 5.51
N MET A 137 -6.96 12.81 5.62
CA MET A 137 -8.43 12.69 5.63
C MET A 137 -9.06 13.21 6.93
N VAL A 138 -8.44 12.98 8.10
CA VAL A 138 -8.92 13.55 9.37
C VAL A 138 -8.97 15.08 9.33
N HIS A 139 -7.99 15.72 8.68
CA HIS A 139 -7.97 17.18 8.45
C HIS A 139 -9.10 17.67 7.52
N ASP A 140 -9.79 16.78 6.80
CA ASP A 140 -11.00 17.10 6.02
C ASP A 140 -12.27 16.99 6.89
N TRP A 141 -12.26 16.09 7.86
CA TRP A 141 -13.49 15.62 8.49
C TRP A 141 -13.80 16.31 9.81
N PHE A 142 -12.82 16.46 10.69
CA PHE A 142 -13.12 16.94 12.03
C PHE A 142 -11.97 17.62 12.73
N ASP A 143 -12.34 18.62 13.52
CA ASP A 143 -11.53 19.20 14.57
C ASP A 143 -12.44 19.70 15.69
N HIS A 144 -11.99 19.57 16.94
CA HIS A 144 -12.69 20.11 18.12
C HIS A 144 -12.27 21.55 18.43
N GLY A 145 -11.33 22.10 17.66
CA GLY A 145 -10.90 23.48 17.73
C GLY A 145 -10.00 23.81 18.92
N PRO A 146 -9.84 25.12 19.20
CA PRO A 146 -9.02 25.59 20.30
C PRO A 146 -9.45 25.03 21.65
N GLN A 147 -8.47 24.76 22.51
CA GLN A 147 -8.70 24.21 23.84
C GLN A 147 -8.97 25.31 24.87
N SER A 148 -9.77 25.01 25.90
CA SER A 148 -10.08 25.94 26.98
C SER A 148 -9.04 25.90 28.10
N ASP A 149 -8.61 27.08 28.54
CA ASP A 149 -7.75 27.28 29.71
C ASP A 149 -8.50 27.16 31.05
N ALA A 150 -9.84 27.08 31.01
CA ALA A 150 -10.65 26.92 32.21
C ALA A 150 -10.59 25.49 32.75
N ASP A 151 -10.34 25.34 34.06
CA ASP A 151 -10.30 24.06 34.78
C ASP A 151 -9.49 22.95 34.07
N PRO A 152 -8.16 23.13 33.87
CA PRO A 152 -7.36 22.13 33.18
C PRO A 152 -7.28 20.83 33.98
N MET A 153 -7.21 19.70 33.27
CA MET A 153 -7.02 18.37 33.84
C MET A 153 -5.58 18.25 34.34
N ARG A 154 -5.40 17.84 35.60
CA ARG A 154 -4.11 17.68 36.26
C ARG A 154 -3.87 16.21 36.56
N ILE A 155 -2.87 15.63 35.90
CA ILE A 155 -2.56 14.20 35.96
C ILE A 155 -1.28 14.03 36.75
N GLN A 156 -1.35 13.35 37.88
CA GLN A 156 -0.17 13.05 38.68
C GLN A 156 0.78 12.14 37.90
N LEU A 157 2.04 12.56 37.73
CA LEU A 157 3.04 11.72 37.09
C LEU A 157 3.39 10.54 38.01
N PRO A 158 3.45 9.30 37.48
CA PRO A 158 3.93 8.13 38.20
C PRO A 158 5.37 8.30 38.72
N SER A 159 5.75 7.51 39.73
CA SER A 159 7.12 7.51 40.24
C SER A 159 8.10 7.04 39.16
N GLY A 160 9.13 7.86 38.86
CA GLY A 160 10.14 7.55 37.85
C GLY A 160 9.69 7.80 36.40
N ASP A 161 8.64 8.60 36.19
CA ASP A 161 8.13 8.92 34.87
C ASP A 161 9.20 9.63 33.98
N PRO A 162 9.26 9.33 32.66
CA PRO A 162 10.16 10.02 31.74
C PRO A 162 10.00 11.55 31.70
N LEU A 163 8.82 12.09 32.03
CA LEU A 163 8.56 13.54 32.12
C LEU A 163 9.01 14.14 33.47
N GLY A 164 9.56 13.34 34.38
CA GLY A 164 10.05 13.78 35.69
C GLY A 164 9.04 13.55 36.81
N SER A 165 8.92 14.51 37.73
CA SER A 165 8.00 14.45 38.87
C SER A 165 7.05 15.65 38.88
N GLY A 166 5.87 15.48 39.50
CA GLY A 166 4.84 16.52 39.54
C GLY A 166 3.59 16.14 38.77
N GLU A 167 2.96 17.10 38.10
CA GLU A 167 1.71 16.91 37.36
C GLU A 167 1.91 17.25 35.87
N MET A 168 1.30 16.45 34.99
CA MET A 168 1.03 16.84 33.61
C MET A 168 -0.28 17.61 33.56
N VAL A 169 -0.33 18.70 32.78
CA VAL A 169 -1.51 19.56 32.65
C VAL A 169 -2.07 19.47 31.23
N VAL A 170 -3.35 19.11 31.10
CA VAL A 170 -4.06 19.02 29.82
C VAL A 170 -5.24 19.99 29.82
N LYS A 171 -5.28 20.90 28.85
CA LYS A 171 -6.38 21.86 28.65
C LYS A 171 -7.68 21.15 28.26
N ARG A 172 -8.83 21.73 28.58
CA ARG A 172 -10.15 21.13 28.30
C ARG A 172 -10.54 21.27 26.81
N THR A 173 -11.38 20.37 26.32
CA THR A 173 -12.10 20.61 25.05
C THR A 173 -13.02 21.82 25.25
N MET A 174 -13.14 22.71 24.26
CA MET A 174 -13.99 23.89 24.38
C MET A 174 -15.46 23.45 24.57
N PRO A 175 -16.15 23.86 25.64
CA PRO A 175 -17.57 23.56 25.80
C PRO A 175 -18.38 24.18 24.65
N ASP A 176 -19.40 23.48 24.18
CA ASP A 176 -20.28 23.99 23.12
C ASP A 176 -20.95 25.31 23.53
N PRO A 177 -20.59 26.44 22.87
CA PRO A 177 -21.09 27.77 23.21
C PRO A 177 -22.55 27.97 22.81
N THR A 178 -23.14 27.07 22.04
CA THR A 178 -24.52 27.17 21.55
C THR A 178 -25.55 26.53 22.48
N ARG A 179 -25.09 25.78 23.49
CA ARG A 179 -25.96 25.12 24.48
C ARG A 179 -26.84 26.12 25.21
N SER A 180 -28.11 25.75 25.34
CA SER A 180 -29.14 26.52 26.02
C SER A 180 -29.50 25.90 27.38
N ALA A 181 -30.35 26.57 28.16
CA ALA A 181 -30.89 26.00 29.40
C ALA A 181 -31.72 24.74 29.16
N GLU A 182 -32.28 24.56 27.95
CA GLU A 182 -33.06 23.37 27.57
C GLU A 182 -32.15 22.15 27.40
N ASP A 183 -30.89 22.36 27.03
CA ASP A 183 -29.89 21.29 26.91
C ASP A 183 -29.31 20.85 28.28
N ALA A 184 -29.76 21.44 29.41
CA ALA A 184 -29.16 21.16 30.72
C ALA A 184 -29.32 19.69 31.18
N ALA A 185 -30.35 18.99 30.69
CA ALA A 185 -30.60 17.59 30.98
C ALA A 185 -29.96 16.63 29.96
N LEU A 186 -29.32 17.16 28.90
CA LEU A 186 -28.67 16.36 27.86
C LEU A 186 -27.17 16.21 28.16
N PRO A 187 -26.53 15.14 27.67
CA PRO A 187 -25.07 14.99 27.76
C PRO A 187 -24.32 16.18 27.13
N PRO A 188 -23.06 16.42 27.52
CA PRO A 188 -22.23 17.43 26.89
C PRO A 188 -22.10 17.24 25.37
N THR A 189 -22.13 18.36 24.66
CA THR A 189 -21.95 18.44 23.21
C THR A 189 -20.73 19.28 22.90
N PHE A 190 -20.16 19.06 21.72
CA PHE A 190 -19.01 19.79 21.19
C PHE A 190 -19.27 20.09 19.72
N GLN A 191 -18.72 21.19 19.22
CA GLN A 191 -18.85 21.59 17.83
C GLN A 191 -17.66 21.07 17.02
N ASN A 192 -17.91 20.71 15.77
CA ASN A 192 -16.87 20.52 14.78
C ASN A 192 -16.45 21.89 14.22
N THR A 193 -15.17 22.24 14.29
CA THR A 193 -14.62 23.45 13.67
C THR A 193 -14.26 23.24 12.20
N ASN A 194 -14.45 22.02 11.70
CA ASN A 194 -14.39 21.68 10.29
C ASN A 194 -15.80 21.40 9.72
N THR A 195 -15.93 21.32 8.39
CA THR A 195 -17.15 20.76 7.79
C THR A 195 -17.21 19.25 8.08
N HIS A 196 -18.41 18.69 8.20
CA HIS A 196 -18.58 17.23 8.37
C HIS A 196 -18.56 16.48 7.04
N TRP A 197 -18.69 17.21 5.92
CA TRP A 197 -18.73 16.66 4.58
C TRP A 197 -17.35 16.18 4.14
N TRP A 198 -17.35 15.31 3.13
CA TRP A 198 -16.11 14.90 2.49
C TRP A 198 -15.84 15.82 1.29
N ASP A 199 -15.41 17.05 1.57
CA ASP A 199 -15.42 18.16 0.61
C ASP A 199 -14.02 18.70 0.24
N GLY A 200 -12.96 18.10 0.78
CA GLY A 200 -11.59 18.52 0.55
C GLY A 200 -11.17 19.72 1.40
N SER A 201 -11.86 19.99 2.52
CA SER A 201 -11.62 21.16 3.38
C SER A 201 -10.19 21.27 3.89
N GLN A 202 -9.45 20.15 3.97
CA GLN A 202 -8.02 20.18 4.28
C GLN A 202 -7.19 20.98 3.24
N LEU A 203 -7.65 21.04 1.99
CA LEU A 203 -7.06 21.87 0.94
C LEU A 203 -7.74 23.24 0.83
N TYR A 204 -9.08 23.26 0.90
CA TYR A 204 -9.88 24.43 0.53
C TYR A 204 -10.29 25.34 1.69
N GLY A 205 -10.14 24.87 2.93
CA GLY A 205 -10.58 25.55 4.15
C GLY A 205 -12.08 25.40 4.40
N SER A 206 -12.48 25.69 5.63
CA SER A 206 -13.87 25.66 6.11
C SER A 206 -14.46 27.04 6.39
N ASP A 207 -13.76 28.08 5.94
CA ASP A 207 -14.19 29.48 5.99
C ASP A 207 -13.66 30.24 4.77
N GLN A 208 -14.36 31.33 4.40
CA GLN A 208 -14.05 32.10 3.20
C GLN A 208 -12.65 32.71 3.22
N ALA A 209 -12.14 33.16 4.38
CA ALA A 209 -10.85 33.81 4.45
C ALA A 209 -9.71 32.81 4.18
N THR A 210 -9.83 31.60 4.74
CA THR A 210 -8.90 30.51 4.44
C THR A 210 -8.99 30.10 2.98
N ASN A 211 -10.20 29.97 2.42
CA ASN A 211 -10.41 29.66 1.00
C ASN A 211 -9.76 30.69 0.05
N ASP A 212 -9.95 31.97 0.32
CA ASP A 212 -9.35 33.05 -0.46
C ASP A 212 -7.81 33.03 -0.35
N SER A 213 -7.28 32.60 0.79
CA SER A 213 -5.83 32.49 1.02
C SER A 213 -5.18 31.44 0.13
N VAL A 214 -5.87 30.34 -0.19
CA VAL A 214 -5.34 29.23 -1.01
C VAL A 214 -5.64 29.38 -2.51
N ARG A 215 -6.63 30.18 -2.90
CA ARG A 215 -7.01 30.37 -4.32
C ARG A 215 -6.07 31.32 -5.06
N ALA A 216 -5.74 30.96 -6.30
CA ALA A 216 -4.99 31.84 -7.21
C ALA A 216 -5.88 32.92 -7.85
N PHE A 217 -7.19 32.66 -7.94
CA PHE A 217 -8.17 33.48 -8.68
C PHE A 217 -7.83 33.66 -10.16
N GLU A 218 -7.12 32.67 -10.73
CA GLU A 218 -6.79 32.59 -12.13
C GLU A 218 -6.92 31.12 -12.61
N GLY A 219 -7.68 30.91 -13.69
CA GLY A 219 -7.84 29.59 -14.31
C GLY A 219 -8.52 28.53 -13.44
N GLY A 220 -9.21 28.94 -12.36
CA GLY A 220 -9.80 28.05 -11.38
C GLY A 220 -8.77 27.38 -10.45
N ARG A 221 -7.52 27.84 -10.43
CA ARG A 221 -6.40 27.18 -9.74
C ARG A 221 -6.27 27.55 -8.26
N LEU A 222 -5.59 26.68 -7.53
CA LEU A 222 -4.99 26.95 -6.23
C LEU A 222 -3.57 27.53 -6.39
N LYS A 223 -3.13 28.32 -5.40
CA LYS A 223 -1.79 28.92 -5.37
C LYS A 223 -0.72 27.85 -5.24
N VAL A 224 0.29 27.95 -6.09
CA VAL A 224 1.55 27.22 -6.02
C VAL A 224 2.67 28.19 -6.40
N ASP A 225 3.88 27.97 -5.88
CA ASP A 225 5.06 28.71 -6.31
C ASP A 225 5.54 28.24 -7.69
N SER A 226 6.52 28.94 -8.28
CA SER A 226 6.98 28.67 -9.66
C SER A 226 7.58 27.28 -9.89
N ASP A 227 7.98 26.60 -8.81
CA ASP A 227 8.52 25.24 -8.80
C ASP A 227 7.48 24.19 -8.36
N ASN A 228 6.19 24.56 -8.35
CA ASN A 228 5.07 23.72 -7.93
C ASN A 228 5.14 23.27 -6.45
N THR A 229 5.84 24.01 -5.59
CA THR A 229 5.72 23.90 -4.12
C THR A 229 4.53 24.72 -3.62
N LEU A 230 4.12 24.49 -2.36
CA LEU A 230 3.07 25.26 -1.72
C LEU A 230 3.66 26.52 -1.08
N PRO A 231 3.03 27.69 -1.23
CA PRO A 231 3.44 28.89 -0.50
C PRO A 231 3.44 28.64 1.01
N THR A 232 4.42 29.17 1.73
CA THR A 232 4.56 28.96 3.18
C THR A 232 4.28 30.21 4.01
N GLU A 233 3.82 30.00 5.24
CA GLU A 233 3.68 31.04 6.24
C GLU A 233 5.06 31.55 6.69
N LEU A 234 5.27 32.87 6.66
CA LEU A 234 6.57 33.49 6.97
C LEU A 234 7.19 33.09 8.32
N MET A 235 6.36 32.89 9.35
CA MET A 235 6.85 32.65 10.72
C MET A 235 6.94 31.17 11.09
N SER A 236 6.01 30.34 10.60
CA SER A 236 5.93 28.92 10.97
C SER A 236 6.63 28.02 9.97
N GLY A 237 6.85 28.49 8.73
CA GLY A 237 7.35 27.70 7.61
C GLY A 237 6.34 26.68 7.07
N LYS A 238 5.15 26.57 7.67
CA LYS A 238 4.12 25.62 7.23
C LYS A 238 3.47 26.08 5.93
N PRO A 239 3.01 25.15 5.07
CA PRO A 239 2.20 25.49 3.91
C PRO A 239 0.92 26.26 4.25
N VAL A 240 0.59 27.21 3.38
CA VAL A 240 -0.71 27.90 3.33
C VAL A 240 -1.68 26.99 2.59
N THR A 241 -2.55 26.32 3.34
CA THR A 241 -3.54 25.35 2.87
C THR A 241 -4.81 25.46 3.73
N GLY A 242 -5.87 24.73 3.37
CA GLY A 242 -7.13 24.70 4.11
C GLY A 242 -7.03 24.35 5.60
N PHE A 243 -6.15 23.41 5.96
CA PHE A 243 -5.90 23.02 7.34
C PHE A 243 -4.41 22.68 7.54
N ASN A 244 -3.71 23.37 8.46
CA ASN A 244 -2.27 23.19 8.66
C ASN A 244 -1.82 22.97 10.13
N GLU A 245 -2.70 22.49 11.02
CA GLU A 245 -2.30 22.15 12.40
C GLU A 245 -1.65 20.76 12.49
N ASN A 246 -0.84 20.52 13.55
CA ASN A 246 -0.15 19.25 13.83
C ASN A 246 0.61 18.67 12.62
N TRP A 247 1.42 19.53 11.99
CA TRP A 247 1.99 19.33 10.67
C TRP A 247 3.26 18.48 10.65
N TRP A 248 3.43 17.65 9.62
CA TRP A 248 4.66 16.89 9.34
C TRP A 248 4.79 16.55 7.85
N VAL A 249 5.96 16.08 7.42
CA VAL A 249 6.29 15.86 6.00
C VAL A 249 5.30 14.98 5.24
N GLY A 250 4.68 14.00 5.88
CA GLY A 250 3.63 13.18 5.23
C GLY A 250 2.42 14.01 4.78
N LEU A 251 2.05 15.05 5.53
CA LEU A 251 0.99 15.98 5.15
C LEU A 251 1.45 16.91 4.03
N SER A 252 2.68 17.44 4.10
CA SER A 252 3.26 18.24 3.00
C SER A 252 3.22 17.49 1.66
N MET A 253 3.60 16.21 1.65
CA MET A 253 3.54 15.36 0.46
C MET A 253 2.12 15.29 -0.13
N LEU A 254 1.10 15.05 0.70
CA LEU A 254 -0.28 14.86 0.24
C LEU A 254 -0.95 16.18 -0.14
N HIS A 255 -0.76 17.24 0.65
CA HIS A 255 -1.31 18.56 0.32
C HIS A 255 -0.70 19.11 -0.97
N ARG A 256 0.62 18.92 -1.18
CA ARG A 256 1.26 19.28 -2.46
C ARG A 256 0.67 18.46 -3.61
N LEU A 257 0.61 17.13 -3.48
CA LEU A 257 0.07 16.25 -4.52
C LEU A 257 -1.36 16.63 -4.94
N PHE A 258 -2.27 16.80 -3.98
CA PHE A 258 -3.68 17.08 -4.31
C PHE A 258 -3.97 18.54 -4.67
N THR A 259 -3.08 19.48 -4.32
CA THR A 259 -3.12 20.84 -4.87
C THR A 259 -2.74 20.84 -6.34
N LEU A 260 -1.68 20.10 -6.71
CA LEU A 260 -1.30 19.92 -8.11
C LEU A 260 -2.35 19.14 -8.89
N GLU A 261 -3.01 18.18 -8.24
CA GLU A 261 -4.13 17.45 -8.84
C GLU A 261 -5.33 18.36 -9.13
N HIS A 262 -5.70 19.24 -8.19
CA HIS A 262 -6.72 20.25 -8.43
C HIS A 262 -6.38 21.11 -9.64
N ASN A 263 -5.14 21.60 -9.73
CA ASN A 263 -4.69 22.46 -10.82
C ASN A 263 -4.68 21.71 -12.16
N ALA A 264 -4.31 20.42 -12.18
CA ALA A 264 -4.37 19.59 -13.39
C ALA A 264 -5.82 19.37 -13.86
N VAL A 265 -6.77 19.21 -12.94
CA VAL A 265 -8.21 19.15 -13.26
C VAL A 265 -8.69 20.50 -13.82
N ALA A 266 -8.36 21.61 -13.15
CA ALA A 266 -8.76 22.95 -13.58
C ALA A 266 -8.26 23.24 -15.00
N ASP A 267 -7.02 22.87 -15.31
CA ASP A 267 -6.43 23.00 -16.65
C ASP A 267 -7.19 22.16 -17.69
N ARG A 268 -7.49 20.90 -17.37
CA ARG A 268 -8.27 20.01 -18.25
C ARG A 268 -9.67 20.55 -18.54
N LEU A 269 -10.28 21.19 -17.54
CA LEU A 269 -11.59 21.84 -17.67
C LEU A 269 -11.48 23.12 -18.49
N ALA A 270 -10.46 23.95 -18.28
CA ALA A 270 -10.24 25.16 -19.07
C ALA A 270 -10.00 24.85 -20.55
N GLU A 271 -9.32 23.74 -20.86
CA GLU A 271 -9.15 23.24 -22.23
C GLU A 271 -10.48 22.83 -22.89
N ALA A 272 -11.37 22.17 -22.14
CA ALA A 272 -12.68 21.74 -22.65
C ALA A 272 -13.72 22.87 -22.69
N TYR A 273 -13.60 23.85 -21.79
CA TYR A 273 -14.53 24.95 -21.60
C TYR A 273 -13.78 26.31 -21.62
N PRO A 274 -13.26 26.77 -22.78
CA PRO A 274 -12.40 27.95 -22.85
C PRO A 274 -13.05 29.27 -22.41
N ASP A 275 -14.38 29.35 -22.43
CA ASP A 275 -15.15 30.54 -22.03
C ASP A 275 -15.60 30.51 -20.55
N ALA A 276 -15.23 29.47 -19.80
CA ALA A 276 -15.59 29.35 -18.39
C ALA A 276 -14.87 30.40 -17.53
N SER A 277 -15.56 30.90 -16.50
CA SER A 277 -14.96 31.81 -15.51
C SER A 277 -14.06 31.06 -14.53
N ASP A 278 -13.15 31.80 -13.86
CA ASP A 278 -12.34 31.27 -12.77
C ASP A 278 -13.19 30.56 -11.70
N GLU A 279 -14.27 31.21 -11.24
CA GLU A 279 -15.16 30.64 -10.23
C GLU A 279 -15.80 29.33 -10.69
N TRP A 280 -16.22 29.28 -11.95
CA TRP A 280 -16.82 28.07 -12.51
C TRP A 280 -15.81 26.92 -12.56
N LEU A 281 -14.60 27.19 -13.04
CA LEU A 281 -13.51 26.20 -13.11
C LEU A 281 -13.14 25.70 -11.72
N TYR A 282 -12.96 26.60 -10.76
CA TYR A 282 -12.65 26.28 -9.37
C TYR A 282 -13.72 25.37 -8.75
N ASP A 283 -15.00 25.71 -8.90
CA ASP A 283 -16.11 24.95 -8.32
C ASP A 283 -16.13 23.50 -8.82
N ARG A 284 -15.91 23.29 -10.13
CA ARG A 284 -15.89 21.94 -10.73
C ARG A 284 -14.61 21.20 -10.37
N ALA A 285 -13.46 21.86 -10.38
CA ALA A 285 -12.21 21.26 -9.98
C ALA A 285 -12.23 20.81 -8.50
N ARG A 286 -12.84 21.60 -7.60
CA ARG A 286 -13.07 21.21 -6.20
C ARG A 286 -13.95 19.97 -6.09
N LEU A 287 -15.08 19.92 -6.79
CA LEU A 287 -15.98 18.76 -6.82
C LEU A 287 -15.25 17.48 -7.26
N VAL A 288 -14.53 17.56 -8.38
CA VAL A 288 -13.77 16.44 -8.96
C VAL A 288 -12.68 15.96 -8.01
N ASN A 289 -11.88 16.87 -7.47
CA ASN A 289 -10.75 16.51 -6.61
C ASN A 289 -11.22 15.93 -5.26
N ALA A 290 -12.28 16.49 -4.66
CA ALA A 290 -12.90 15.94 -3.46
C ALA A 290 -13.44 14.52 -3.71
N ALA A 291 -14.11 14.31 -4.85
CA ALA A 291 -14.61 12.98 -5.22
C ALA A 291 -13.52 11.98 -5.56
N LEU A 292 -12.42 12.41 -6.17
CA LEU A 292 -11.26 11.57 -6.41
C LEU A 292 -10.63 11.11 -5.07
N MET A 293 -10.44 12.02 -4.11
CA MET A 293 -9.97 11.65 -2.77
C MET A 293 -10.93 10.68 -2.06
N ALA A 294 -12.24 10.92 -2.15
CA ALA A 294 -13.25 10.03 -1.60
C ALA A 294 -13.21 8.63 -2.23
N LYS A 295 -13.03 8.56 -3.55
CA LYS A 295 -12.86 7.32 -4.30
C LYS A 295 -11.61 6.57 -3.82
N ILE A 296 -10.45 7.22 -3.86
CA ILE A 296 -9.17 6.64 -3.46
C ILE A 296 -9.26 6.07 -2.04
N HIS A 297 -9.84 6.81 -1.10
CA HIS A 297 -10.01 6.31 0.26
C HIS A 297 -10.94 5.09 0.33
N THR A 298 -12.04 5.12 -0.42
CA THR A 298 -13.05 4.06 -0.44
C THR A 298 -12.52 2.77 -1.06
N VAL A 299 -11.94 2.83 -2.26
CA VAL A 299 -11.60 1.64 -3.06
C VAL A 299 -10.12 1.27 -3.05
N GLU A 300 -9.24 2.12 -2.50
CA GLU A 300 -7.80 1.83 -2.36
C GLU A 300 -7.35 1.80 -0.89
N TRP A 301 -7.51 2.89 -0.13
CA TRP A 301 -7.00 2.93 1.25
C TRP A 301 -7.73 1.94 2.17
N THR A 302 -9.07 1.91 2.14
CA THR A 302 -9.85 1.02 3.02
C THR A 302 -9.56 -0.46 2.72
N PRO A 303 -9.51 -0.93 1.45
CA PRO A 303 -9.09 -2.29 1.15
C PRO A 303 -7.63 -2.61 1.47
N ALA A 304 -6.74 -1.61 1.56
CA ALA A 304 -5.35 -1.84 1.96
C ALA A 304 -5.22 -2.09 3.48
N ILE A 305 -5.92 -1.29 4.30
CA ILE A 305 -5.90 -1.47 5.77
C ILE A 305 -6.79 -2.63 6.22
N LEU A 306 -7.82 -2.97 5.44
CA LEU A 306 -8.68 -4.14 5.62
C LEU A 306 -8.51 -5.10 4.43
N ALA A 307 -7.30 -5.68 4.29
CA ALA A 307 -6.86 -6.53 3.18
C ALA A 307 -7.56 -7.91 3.16
N ASN A 308 -8.88 -7.89 3.05
CA ASN A 308 -9.76 -9.03 3.10
C ASN A 308 -10.63 -9.08 1.83
N PRO A 309 -10.81 -10.25 1.18
CA PRO A 309 -11.54 -10.36 -0.08
C PRO A 309 -13.02 -9.96 0.02
N VAL A 310 -13.63 -10.06 1.20
CA VAL A 310 -15.00 -9.59 1.43
C VAL A 310 -15.03 -8.06 1.46
N LEU A 311 -14.08 -7.41 2.14
CA LEU A 311 -14.03 -5.95 2.20
C LEU A 311 -13.68 -5.33 0.86
N GLU A 312 -12.70 -5.87 0.16
CA GLU A 312 -12.34 -5.40 -1.16
C GLU A 312 -13.59 -5.33 -2.05
N ARG A 313 -14.37 -6.42 -2.07
CA ARG A 313 -15.62 -6.45 -2.83
C ARG A 313 -16.72 -5.54 -2.26
N ALA A 314 -16.82 -5.41 -0.94
CA ALA A 314 -17.80 -4.54 -0.29
C ALA A 314 -17.54 -3.06 -0.60
N MET A 315 -16.28 -2.65 -0.55
CA MET A 315 -15.87 -1.27 -0.80
C MET A 315 -16.02 -0.91 -2.27
N TYR A 316 -15.67 -1.82 -3.19
CA TYR A 316 -16.00 -1.67 -4.61
C TYR A 316 -17.51 -1.57 -4.83
N ALA A 317 -18.30 -2.38 -4.10
CA ALA A 317 -19.75 -2.31 -4.18
C ALA A 317 -20.32 -1.00 -3.62
N ASN A 318 -19.71 -0.39 -2.60
CA ASN A 318 -20.12 0.93 -2.13
C ASN A 318 -19.93 2.01 -3.21
N TRP A 319 -18.91 1.90 -4.07
CA TRP A 319 -18.67 2.89 -5.13
C TRP A 319 -19.41 2.58 -6.44
N TRP A 320 -19.28 1.36 -6.96
CA TRP A 320 -19.81 0.96 -8.27
C TRP A 320 -20.97 -0.05 -8.22
N GLY A 321 -21.36 -0.48 -7.04
CA GLY A 321 -22.24 -1.64 -6.88
C GLY A 321 -21.53 -2.96 -7.21
N LEU A 322 -22.25 -4.07 -7.03
CA LEU A 322 -21.72 -5.43 -7.22
C LEU A 322 -21.23 -5.73 -8.64
N GLY A 323 -21.60 -4.88 -9.61
CA GLY A 323 -21.08 -4.91 -10.98
C GLY A 323 -19.59 -4.59 -11.08
N GLY A 324 -19.09 -3.76 -10.15
CA GLY A 324 -17.67 -3.43 -9.98
C GLY A 324 -17.10 -2.43 -10.99
N ASP A 325 -17.94 -1.79 -11.80
CA ASP A 325 -17.53 -0.75 -12.74
C ASP A 325 -18.65 0.27 -12.97
N ARG A 326 -18.27 1.43 -13.52
CA ARG A 326 -19.16 2.53 -13.86
C ARG A 326 -20.28 2.13 -14.81
N ASP A 327 -19.97 1.45 -15.91
CA ASP A 327 -20.97 1.16 -16.96
C ASP A 327 -22.13 0.32 -16.41
N LYS A 328 -21.83 -0.67 -15.56
CA LYS A 328 -22.85 -1.49 -14.90
C LYS A 328 -23.61 -0.69 -13.84
N ARG A 329 -22.92 0.17 -13.08
CA ARG A 329 -23.54 1.06 -12.10
C ARG A 329 -24.58 1.96 -12.78
N ASP A 330 -24.14 2.72 -13.77
CA ASP A 330 -24.94 3.71 -14.49
C ASP A 330 -26.12 3.02 -15.19
N LYS A 331 -25.89 1.89 -15.86
CA LYS A 331 -26.96 1.08 -16.47
C LYS A 331 -28.00 0.62 -15.44
N TYR A 332 -27.57 0.13 -14.28
CA TYR A 332 -28.50 -0.35 -13.26
C TYR A 332 -29.34 0.81 -12.68
N GLN A 333 -28.71 1.96 -12.45
CA GLN A 333 -29.38 3.18 -12.01
C GLN A 333 -30.40 3.69 -13.05
N ASP A 334 -30.04 3.65 -14.34
CA ASP A 334 -30.95 3.98 -15.45
C ASP A 334 -32.13 3.00 -15.57
N ASP A 335 -31.88 1.69 -15.43
CA ASP A 335 -32.91 0.66 -15.46
C ASP A 335 -33.91 0.86 -14.31
N LEU A 336 -33.44 1.23 -13.12
CA LEU A 336 -34.29 1.60 -11.98
C LEU A 336 -35.10 2.87 -12.23
N ALA A 337 -34.49 3.89 -12.85
CA ALA A 337 -35.20 5.12 -13.22
C ALA A 337 -36.32 4.83 -14.22
N ASN A 338 -36.05 4.02 -15.24
CA ASN A 338 -37.04 3.59 -16.24
C ASN A 338 -38.17 2.75 -15.63
N LEU A 339 -37.86 1.85 -14.69
CA LEU A 339 -38.85 1.06 -13.96
C LEU A 339 -39.81 1.94 -13.16
N ASN A 340 -39.30 2.96 -12.47
CA ASN A 340 -40.10 3.89 -11.67
C ASN A 340 -40.98 4.80 -12.55
N GLN A 341 -40.45 5.32 -13.65
CA GLN A 341 -41.24 6.14 -14.58
C GLN A 341 -42.38 5.34 -15.24
N ASN A 342 -42.17 4.04 -15.49
CA ASN A 342 -43.15 3.15 -16.11
C ASN A 342 -43.97 2.32 -15.09
N PHE A 343 -43.83 2.59 -13.79
CA PHE A 343 -44.39 1.77 -12.71
C PHE A 343 -45.92 1.65 -12.80
N ASN A 344 -46.60 2.72 -13.21
CA ASN A 344 -48.06 2.72 -13.41
C ASN A 344 -48.52 1.79 -14.56
N GLN A 345 -47.68 1.55 -15.57
CA GLN A 345 -47.98 0.61 -16.67
C GLN A 345 -47.62 -0.84 -16.31
N LEU A 346 -46.54 -1.04 -15.53
CA LEU A 346 -46.04 -2.36 -15.13
C LEU A 346 -46.70 -2.91 -13.84
N GLY A 347 -47.35 -2.08 -13.03
CA GLY A 347 -48.00 -2.49 -11.78
C GLY A 347 -49.09 -3.56 -11.94
N ASN A 348 -49.74 -3.63 -13.10
CA ASN A 348 -50.70 -4.70 -13.42
C ASN A 348 -50.00 -6.06 -13.69
N LEU A 349 -48.79 -6.06 -14.25
CA LEU A 349 -48.00 -7.27 -14.49
C LEU A 349 -47.44 -7.82 -13.17
N PHE A 350 -46.93 -6.97 -12.30
CA PHE A 350 -46.38 -7.36 -10.99
C PHE A 350 -47.44 -7.93 -10.04
N ARG A 351 -48.68 -7.37 -10.06
CA ARG A 351 -49.83 -7.95 -9.36
C ARG A 351 -50.22 -9.35 -9.86
N LEU A 352 -50.03 -9.63 -11.15
CA LEU A 352 -50.40 -10.92 -11.76
C LEU A 352 -49.47 -12.07 -11.34
N ILE A 353 -48.21 -11.76 -10.99
CA ILE A 353 -47.18 -12.74 -10.58
C ILE A 353 -46.89 -12.73 -9.07
N GLY A 354 -47.69 -12.03 -8.27
CA GLY A 354 -47.62 -12.06 -6.80
C GLY A 354 -46.44 -11.27 -6.20
N LEU A 355 -45.82 -10.35 -6.95
CA LEU A 355 -44.78 -9.46 -6.42
C LEU A 355 -45.42 -8.20 -5.83
N ASN A 356 -45.00 -7.84 -4.61
CA ASN A 356 -45.60 -6.77 -3.83
C ASN A 356 -45.36 -5.39 -4.49
N SER A 357 -46.38 -4.53 -4.51
CA SER A 357 -46.44 -3.31 -5.34
C SER A 357 -45.68 -2.09 -4.79
N ASN A 358 -44.77 -2.26 -3.81
CA ASN A 358 -44.14 -1.16 -3.08
C ASN A 358 -42.69 -0.88 -3.48
N LEU A 359 -42.20 -1.45 -4.59
CA LEU A 359 -40.84 -1.23 -5.11
C LEU A 359 -40.52 0.24 -5.51
N GLY A 360 -41.53 1.12 -5.57
CA GLY A 360 -41.39 2.51 -5.99
C GLY A 360 -41.57 3.56 -4.89
N GLN A 361 -41.64 3.18 -3.60
CA GLN A 361 -41.73 4.15 -2.50
C GLN A 361 -40.45 4.15 -1.65
N ASN A 362 -39.65 5.21 -1.86
CA ASN A 362 -38.73 5.94 -0.97
C ASN A 362 -37.71 5.25 -0.05
N ASP A 363 -37.69 3.93 0.14
CA ASP A 363 -36.65 3.31 0.98
C ASP A 363 -35.58 2.69 0.08
N SER A 364 -34.46 3.40 -0.12
CA SER A 364 -33.25 2.85 -0.73
C SER A 364 -32.67 1.79 0.21
N GLY A 365 -33.18 0.56 0.09
CA GLY A 365 -32.76 -0.57 0.91
C GLY A 365 -31.36 -1.06 0.57
N PHE A 366 -30.77 -1.88 1.46
CA PHE A 366 -29.45 -2.48 1.28
C PHE A 366 -29.22 -3.10 -0.11
N LEU A 367 -30.25 -3.72 -0.72
CA LEU A 367 -30.14 -4.35 -2.04
C LEU A 367 -29.95 -3.34 -3.18
N GLU A 368 -30.55 -2.15 -3.12
CA GLU A 368 -30.36 -1.09 -4.13
C GLU A 368 -28.92 -0.58 -4.06
N HIS A 369 -28.45 -0.23 -2.86
CA HIS A 369 -27.06 0.19 -2.61
C HIS A 369 -26.03 -0.88 -2.99
N ALA A 370 -26.33 -2.16 -2.74
CA ALA A 370 -25.43 -3.24 -3.10
C ALA A 370 -25.34 -3.41 -4.63
N LEU A 371 -26.44 -3.29 -5.36
CA LEU A 371 -26.46 -3.51 -6.81
C LEU A 371 -26.00 -2.28 -7.60
N GLY A 372 -26.41 -1.09 -7.18
CA GLY A 372 -26.17 0.17 -7.88
C GLY A 372 -25.13 1.09 -7.24
N GLY A 373 -24.50 0.70 -6.14
CA GLY A 373 -23.57 1.56 -5.41
C GLY A 373 -24.27 2.56 -4.48
N LEU A 374 -23.52 3.13 -3.54
CA LEU A 374 -23.90 4.33 -2.81
C LEU A 374 -23.66 5.57 -3.66
N VAL A 375 -22.57 5.59 -4.43
CA VAL A 375 -22.26 6.70 -5.34
C VAL A 375 -23.17 6.66 -6.57
N GLY A 376 -23.70 7.81 -6.97
CA GLY A 376 -24.71 7.94 -8.03
C GLY A 376 -26.13 7.57 -7.60
N SER A 377 -26.36 7.29 -6.30
CA SER A 377 -27.72 7.07 -5.79
C SER A 377 -28.64 8.24 -6.13
N ARG A 378 -29.92 7.98 -6.40
CA ARG A 378 -30.86 9.00 -6.91
C ARG A 378 -31.17 10.10 -5.90
N THR A 379 -31.12 9.78 -4.62
CA THR A 379 -31.40 10.69 -3.52
C THR A 379 -30.40 10.46 -2.41
N PRO A 380 -29.96 11.51 -1.71
CA PRO A 380 -29.32 11.36 -0.42
C PRO A 380 -30.24 10.57 0.53
N ALA A 381 -29.65 9.73 1.37
CA ALA A 381 -30.36 8.93 2.37
C ALA A 381 -29.71 9.16 3.75
N ASP A 382 -30.38 9.90 4.62
CA ASP A 382 -29.93 10.23 5.97
C ASP A 382 -30.60 9.38 7.06
N TYR A 383 -31.66 8.64 6.70
CA TYR A 383 -32.50 7.81 7.59
C TYR A 383 -33.17 8.64 8.69
N ASP A 384 -33.69 9.82 8.33
CA ASP A 384 -34.36 10.77 9.23
C ASP A 384 -33.46 11.29 10.38
N VAL A 385 -32.14 11.11 10.26
CA VAL A 385 -31.13 11.64 11.19
C VAL A 385 -30.12 12.48 10.40
N PRO A 386 -30.20 13.82 10.50
CA PRO A 386 -29.31 14.73 9.80
C PRO A 386 -27.84 14.36 9.95
N TYR A 387 -27.11 14.48 8.85
CA TYR A 387 -25.73 14.05 8.78
C TYR A 387 -24.79 14.95 9.60
N THR A 388 -24.11 14.32 10.55
CA THR A 388 -22.95 14.83 11.26
C THR A 388 -22.00 13.66 11.46
N LEU A 389 -20.71 13.95 11.58
CA LEU A 389 -19.76 13.01 12.16
C LEU A 389 -19.97 12.95 13.67
N THR A 390 -19.54 11.85 14.28
CA THR A 390 -19.83 11.55 15.70
C THR A 390 -18.60 11.56 16.57
N GLU A 391 -18.77 11.71 17.88
CA GLU A 391 -17.67 11.60 18.85
C GLU A 391 -17.05 10.19 18.83
N GLU A 392 -17.86 9.16 18.62
CA GLU A 392 -17.38 7.79 18.50
C GLU A 392 -16.55 7.59 17.22
N PHE A 393 -16.92 8.27 16.12
CA PHE A 393 -16.10 8.31 14.91
C PHE A 393 -14.71 8.91 15.18
N VAL A 394 -14.64 9.99 15.96
CA VAL A 394 -13.35 10.59 16.36
C VAL A 394 -12.53 9.61 17.21
N ALA A 395 -13.15 8.91 18.16
CA ALA A 395 -12.47 7.97 19.04
C ALA A 395 -11.85 6.77 18.28
N VAL A 396 -12.55 6.20 17.29
CA VAL A 396 -12.04 5.05 16.52
C VAL A 396 -10.97 5.43 15.48
N TYR A 397 -10.83 6.72 15.15
CA TYR A 397 -9.81 7.24 14.23
C TYR A 397 -8.52 7.70 14.94
N ARG A 398 -8.38 7.47 16.25
CA ARG A 398 -7.12 7.70 17.00
C ARG A 398 -6.05 6.66 16.65
N MET A 399 -5.56 6.73 15.41
CA MET A 399 -4.66 5.76 14.79
C MET A 399 -3.17 6.13 14.89
N HIS A 400 -2.78 6.90 15.91
CA HIS A 400 -1.40 7.33 16.15
C HIS A 400 -0.34 6.22 16.16
N PRO A 401 -0.61 4.95 16.56
CA PRO A 401 0.35 3.86 16.43
C PRO A 401 0.85 3.59 15.00
N LEU A 402 0.16 4.09 13.96
CA LEU A 402 0.63 3.99 12.58
C LEU A 402 1.94 4.76 12.33
N LEU A 403 2.23 5.82 13.09
CA LEU A 403 3.43 6.63 12.91
C LEU A 403 4.69 5.85 13.30
N ARG A 404 5.80 6.12 12.63
CA ARG A 404 7.13 5.58 12.97
C ARG A 404 7.88 6.51 13.90
N ASP A 405 8.97 6.04 14.53
CA ASP A 405 9.87 6.92 15.29
C ASP A 405 10.84 7.67 14.37
N SER A 406 11.18 7.08 13.22
CA SER A 406 12.01 7.66 12.16
C SER A 406 11.48 7.31 10.77
N ILE A 407 11.82 8.14 9.79
CA ILE A 407 11.69 7.88 8.37
C ILE A 407 13.02 7.35 7.87
N GLU A 408 13.00 6.14 7.31
CA GLU A 408 14.15 5.60 6.58
C GLU A 408 14.04 6.08 5.14
N VAL A 409 15.07 6.80 4.67
CA VAL A 409 15.15 7.39 3.34
C VAL A 409 15.95 6.46 2.42
N TYR A 410 15.44 6.27 1.21
CA TYR A 410 16.02 5.40 0.20
C TYR A 410 16.14 6.13 -1.14
N ASP A 411 17.20 5.83 -1.87
CA ASP A 411 17.25 6.16 -3.29
C ASP A 411 16.21 5.35 -4.08
N ILE A 412 15.64 5.97 -5.11
CA ILE A 412 14.61 5.35 -5.94
C ILE A 412 15.18 4.06 -6.57
N GLY A 413 14.52 2.94 -6.27
CA GLY A 413 14.92 1.60 -6.71
C GLY A 413 15.91 0.90 -5.77
N SER A 414 16.45 1.58 -4.75
CA SER A 414 17.29 0.97 -3.71
C SER A 414 16.43 0.42 -2.56
N ASN A 415 17.02 -0.46 -1.75
CA ASN A 415 16.50 -0.87 -0.44
C ASN A 415 17.58 -0.76 0.66
N VAL A 416 18.64 -0.03 0.36
CA VAL A 416 19.67 0.39 1.30
C VAL A 416 19.26 1.74 1.86
N VAL A 417 19.26 1.84 3.19
CA VAL A 417 18.95 3.09 3.90
C VAL A 417 20.07 4.09 3.64
N ASP A 418 19.74 5.23 3.04
CA ASP A 418 20.66 6.35 2.82
C ASP A 418 20.73 7.24 4.07
N ALA A 419 19.59 7.51 4.70
CA ALA A 419 19.48 8.28 5.93
C ALA A 419 18.30 7.81 6.78
N SER A 420 18.42 7.95 8.10
CA SER A 420 17.33 7.75 9.05
C SER A 420 17.03 9.09 9.73
N ILE A 421 15.81 9.60 9.55
CA ILE A 421 15.41 10.94 9.98
C ILE A 421 14.37 10.80 11.09
N PRO A 422 14.65 11.24 12.33
CA PRO A 422 13.67 11.20 13.41
C PRO A 422 12.39 11.94 13.02
N LEU A 423 11.22 11.33 13.25
CA LEU A 423 9.94 11.93 12.87
C LEU A 423 9.70 13.33 13.48
N PRO A 424 10.15 13.65 14.72
CA PRO A 424 10.09 15.01 15.25
C PRO A 424 10.81 16.08 14.42
N GLU A 425 11.83 15.71 13.65
CA GLU A 425 12.62 16.61 12.78
C GLU A 425 11.97 16.81 11.41
N THR A 426 10.74 16.32 11.23
CA THR A 426 9.98 16.45 9.97
C THR A 426 8.73 17.31 10.14
N ARG A 427 8.65 18.05 11.25
CA ARG A 427 7.46 18.77 11.70
C ARG A 427 7.49 20.23 11.26
N ASP A 428 6.30 20.79 11.13
CA ASP A 428 6.11 22.22 10.84
C ASP A 428 6.95 22.67 9.62
N GLY A 429 7.74 23.75 9.71
CA GLY A 429 8.56 24.24 8.60
C GLY A 429 9.66 23.27 8.12
N ASP A 430 10.18 22.42 9.01
CA ASP A 430 11.22 21.43 8.65
C ASP A 430 10.71 20.41 7.62
N ALA A 431 9.38 20.28 7.49
CA ALA A 431 8.75 19.42 6.49
C ALA A 431 9.05 19.83 5.05
N GLU A 432 9.01 21.13 4.74
CA GLU A 432 9.27 21.64 3.40
C GLU A 432 10.78 21.60 3.09
N ASP A 433 11.61 22.04 4.05
CA ASP A 433 13.07 21.94 3.95
C ASP A 433 13.51 20.50 3.64
N LEU A 434 12.88 19.52 4.29
CA LEU A 434 13.15 18.11 4.05
C LEU A 434 12.75 17.64 2.64
N LEU A 435 11.61 18.08 2.12
CA LEU A 435 11.19 17.71 0.76
C LEU A 435 12.11 18.29 -0.31
N ASP A 436 12.71 19.46 -0.05
CA ASP A 436 13.66 20.10 -0.94
C ASP A 436 15.05 19.46 -0.84
N ASP A 437 15.55 19.20 0.37
CA ASP A 437 16.87 18.63 0.62
C ASP A 437 16.98 17.16 0.22
N VAL A 438 15.97 16.34 0.58
CA VAL A 438 15.95 14.90 0.25
C VAL A 438 15.39 14.66 -1.14
N GLY A 439 14.42 15.48 -1.58
CA GLY A 439 13.66 15.30 -2.81
C GLY A 439 12.34 14.56 -2.59
N ALA A 440 11.23 15.19 -2.98
CA ALA A 440 9.88 14.64 -2.85
C ALA A 440 9.70 13.24 -3.48
N ASP A 441 10.30 12.98 -4.65
CA ASP A 441 10.26 11.64 -5.28
C ASP A 441 10.86 10.57 -4.36
N ARG A 442 12.01 10.84 -3.74
CA ARG A 442 12.68 9.91 -2.83
C ARG A 442 11.86 9.68 -1.56
N MET A 443 11.19 10.72 -1.05
CA MET A 443 10.28 10.60 0.08
C MET A 443 9.05 9.74 -0.23
N TRP A 444 8.41 9.95 -1.38
CA TRP A 444 7.31 9.08 -1.86
C TRP A 444 7.74 7.63 -2.01
N TYR A 445 8.90 7.39 -2.61
CA TYR A 445 9.47 6.05 -2.72
C TYR A 445 9.70 5.40 -1.35
N SER A 446 10.33 6.14 -0.43
CA SER A 446 10.66 5.68 0.92
C SER A 446 9.40 5.34 1.73
N PHE A 447 8.36 6.15 1.64
CA PHE A 447 7.07 5.86 2.26
C PHE A 447 6.38 4.66 1.60
N GLY A 448 6.53 4.51 0.28
CA GLY A 448 5.95 3.42 -0.49
C GLY A 448 6.50 2.03 -0.15
N ILE A 449 7.77 1.94 0.26
CA ILE A 449 8.44 0.66 0.58
C ILE A 449 8.57 0.36 2.08
N THR A 450 8.26 1.32 2.96
CA THR A 450 8.29 1.12 4.41
C THR A 450 6.91 0.89 4.98
N ASN A 451 6.80 0.07 6.03
CA ASN A 451 5.53 -0.23 6.68
C ASN A 451 5.24 0.74 7.84
N PRO A 452 4.00 1.20 8.06
CA PRO A 452 3.59 1.92 9.27
C PRO A 452 3.58 0.97 10.48
N GLY A 453 3.37 1.50 11.68
CA GLY A 453 3.14 0.66 12.86
C GLY A 453 1.76 -0.01 12.84
N SER A 454 1.61 -1.17 13.47
CA SER A 454 0.32 -1.84 13.68
C SER A 454 -0.51 -1.16 14.77
N LEU A 455 -1.83 -1.13 14.59
CA LEU A 455 -2.79 -0.66 15.59
C LEU A 455 -2.99 -1.73 16.67
N THR A 456 -2.00 -1.81 17.58
CA THR A 456 -1.96 -2.77 18.69
C THR A 456 -1.44 -2.09 19.95
N LEU A 457 -1.70 -2.69 21.12
CA LEU A 457 -1.01 -2.30 22.35
C LEU A 457 0.52 -2.42 22.20
N LYS A 458 1.22 -1.63 23.01
CA LYS A 458 2.69 -1.54 23.03
C LYS A 458 3.27 -1.23 21.65
N ASN A 459 2.74 -0.19 21.00
CA ASN A 459 3.22 0.26 19.69
C ASN A 459 2.97 1.76 19.42
N TYR A 460 2.58 2.54 20.42
CA TYR A 460 2.39 3.99 20.31
C TYR A 460 3.78 4.67 20.30
N PRO A 461 4.10 5.55 19.32
CA PRO A 461 5.44 6.12 19.18
C PRO A 461 5.89 6.87 20.43
N ASP A 462 7.14 6.67 20.84
CA ASP A 462 7.64 7.23 22.09
C ASP A 462 7.83 8.75 22.01
N PHE A 463 8.17 9.27 20.82
CA PHE A 463 8.25 10.72 20.62
C PHE A 463 6.90 11.42 20.81
N MET A 464 5.77 10.76 20.54
CA MET A 464 4.43 11.33 20.76
C MET A 464 4.02 11.31 22.23
N ARG A 465 4.61 10.41 23.02
CA ARG A 465 4.41 10.33 24.48
C ARG A 465 5.30 11.32 25.25
N ASN A 466 6.18 12.02 24.54
CA ASN A 466 7.05 13.09 25.01
C ASN A 466 7.18 14.20 23.95
N LEU A 467 6.05 14.58 23.36
CA LEU A 467 6.00 15.51 22.24
C LEU A 467 6.31 16.92 22.74
N ASN A 468 7.46 17.47 22.36
CA ASN A 468 7.76 18.86 22.64
C ASN A 468 6.90 19.77 21.74
N VAL A 469 6.10 20.61 22.37
CA VAL A 469 5.32 21.66 21.70
C VAL A 469 5.84 23.01 22.19
N PRO A 470 6.37 23.87 21.29
CA PRO A 470 6.87 25.19 21.66
C PRO A 470 5.86 25.95 22.53
N VAL A 471 6.35 26.59 23.60
CA VAL A 471 5.55 27.37 24.57
C VAL A 471 4.59 26.54 25.46
N ARG A 472 4.14 25.35 25.02
CA ARG A 472 3.27 24.45 25.82
C ARG A 472 4.03 23.43 26.66
N GLY A 473 5.27 23.09 26.28
CA GLY A 473 6.08 22.06 26.94
C GLY A 473 5.80 20.66 26.39
N ASN A 474 6.27 19.64 27.10
CA ASN A 474 6.15 18.25 26.67
C ASN A 474 4.74 17.71 26.94
N LEU A 475 4.14 17.11 25.91
CA LEU A 475 2.85 16.48 25.96
C LEU A 475 2.97 14.97 25.75
N ASP A 476 1.99 14.23 26.27
CA ASP A 476 1.79 12.82 25.98
C ASP A 476 0.47 12.64 25.24
N MET A 477 0.56 12.38 23.94
CA MET A 477 -0.62 12.20 23.10
C MET A 477 -1.43 10.96 23.45
N ALA A 478 -0.82 9.86 23.91
CA ALA A 478 -1.56 8.68 24.34
C ALA A 478 -2.37 8.96 25.61
N THR A 479 -1.81 9.73 26.55
CA THR A 479 -2.54 10.22 27.73
C THR A 479 -3.69 11.15 27.33
N ILE A 480 -3.44 12.07 26.41
CA ILE A 480 -4.45 13.03 25.92
C ILE A 480 -5.59 12.29 25.22
N ASP A 481 -5.30 11.34 24.34
CA ASP A 481 -6.29 10.54 23.62
C ASP A 481 -7.27 9.85 24.59
N ILE A 482 -6.74 9.17 25.60
CA ILE A 482 -7.54 8.52 26.65
C ILE A 482 -8.42 9.54 27.38
N LEU A 483 -7.85 10.68 27.78
CA LEU A 483 -8.57 11.72 28.48
C LEU A 483 -9.68 12.34 27.64
N ARG A 484 -9.46 12.52 26.33
CA ARG A 484 -10.47 13.11 25.43
C ARG A 484 -11.68 12.22 25.30
N ASP A 485 -11.51 10.90 25.21
CA ASP A 485 -12.64 9.99 25.13
C ASP A 485 -13.47 10.04 26.43
N ARG A 486 -12.81 10.02 27.59
CA ARG A 486 -13.46 10.16 28.91
C ARG A 486 -14.14 11.52 29.11
N GLU A 487 -13.48 12.61 28.71
CA GLU A 487 -13.98 13.99 28.80
C GLU A 487 -15.21 14.20 27.91
N ARG A 488 -15.20 13.62 26.72
CA ARG A 488 -16.27 13.80 25.72
C ARG A 488 -17.41 12.81 25.89
N GLY A 489 -17.38 11.99 26.94
CA GLY A 489 -18.44 11.03 27.24
C GLY A 489 -18.52 9.88 26.23
N VAL A 490 -17.44 9.55 25.53
CA VAL A 490 -17.38 8.28 24.79
C VAL A 490 -17.41 7.14 25.81
N PRO A 491 -18.32 6.16 25.72
CA PRO A 491 -18.39 5.08 26.70
C PRO A 491 -17.05 4.33 26.76
N ARG A 492 -16.71 3.78 27.93
CA ARG A 492 -15.58 2.84 28.10
C ARG A 492 -15.79 1.59 27.25
N TYR A 493 -14.74 0.82 27.00
CA TYR A 493 -14.69 -0.22 25.97
C TYR A 493 -15.84 -1.23 26.05
N ASN A 494 -16.11 -1.79 27.24
CA ASN A 494 -17.11 -2.86 27.35
C ASN A 494 -18.54 -2.32 27.18
N GLU A 495 -18.81 -1.10 27.65
CA GLU A 495 -20.09 -0.43 27.45
C GLU A 495 -20.26 -0.01 25.99
N PHE A 496 -19.21 0.54 25.37
CA PHE A 496 -19.20 0.85 23.94
C PHE A 496 -19.65 -0.37 23.15
N ARG A 497 -19.03 -1.54 23.36
CA ARG A 497 -19.39 -2.79 22.68
C ARG A 497 -20.88 -3.12 22.81
N ARG A 498 -21.47 -2.96 23.99
CA ARG A 498 -22.92 -3.19 24.19
C ARG A 498 -23.77 -2.26 23.35
N GLN A 499 -23.41 -0.98 23.31
CA GLN A 499 -24.16 0.06 22.61
C GLN A 499 -24.16 -0.14 21.09
N ILE A 500 -23.11 -0.74 20.53
CA ILE A 500 -23.02 -1.08 19.09
C ILE A 500 -23.41 -2.54 18.80
N GLY A 501 -24.13 -3.21 19.70
CA GLY A 501 -24.66 -4.56 19.48
C GLY A 501 -23.64 -5.70 19.54
N LEU A 502 -22.38 -5.43 19.91
CA LEU A 502 -21.36 -6.45 20.12
C LEU A 502 -21.52 -7.14 21.48
N LYS A 503 -21.02 -8.37 21.57
CA LYS A 503 -20.94 -9.05 22.86
C LYS A 503 -19.89 -8.37 23.73
N PRO A 504 -20.21 -8.02 24.98
CA PRO A 504 -19.20 -7.55 25.92
C PRO A 504 -18.21 -8.69 26.23
N ILE A 505 -16.98 -8.31 26.55
CA ILE A 505 -16.03 -9.25 27.16
C ILE A 505 -16.49 -9.60 28.57
N THR A 506 -16.04 -10.75 29.06
CA THR A 506 -16.38 -11.25 30.41
C THR A 506 -15.17 -11.39 31.32
N LYS A 507 -13.98 -11.36 30.73
CA LYS A 507 -12.69 -11.49 31.39
C LYS A 507 -11.59 -10.89 30.52
N PHE A 508 -10.46 -10.52 31.12
CA PHE A 508 -9.34 -9.90 30.38
C PHE A 508 -8.69 -10.86 29.37
N GLU A 509 -8.76 -12.17 29.60
CA GLU A 509 -8.27 -13.21 28.68
C GLU A 509 -9.02 -13.23 27.34
N ASP A 510 -10.18 -12.56 27.24
CA ASP A 510 -10.89 -12.39 25.98
C ASP A 510 -10.17 -11.38 25.05
N LEU A 511 -9.26 -10.54 25.59
CA LEU A 511 -8.51 -9.54 24.82
C LEU A 511 -7.15 -10.04 24.35
N THR A 512 -6.34 -10.60 25.26
CA THR A 512 -4.96 -11.02 24.95
C THR A 512 -4.60 -12.31 25.66
N ALA A 513 -3.80 -13.12 24.97
CA ALA A 513 -3.19 -14.32 25.54
C ALA A 513 -1.79 -14.07 26.14
N ASP A 514 -1.20 -12.88 25.91
CA ASP A 514 0.12 -12.53 26.43
C ASP A 514 0.08 -12.39 27.96
N PRO A 515 0.80 -13.24 28.73
CA PRO A 515 0.74 -13.23 30.19
C PRO A 515 1.16 -11.90 30.82
N GLN A 516 2.11 -11.18 30.21
CA GLN A 516 2.59 -9.91 30.74
C GLN A 516 1.53 -8.81 30.56
N THR A 517 1.04 -8.62 29.34
CA THR A 517 0.00 -7.63 29.02
C THR A 517 -1.29 -7.93 29.79
N LEU A 518 -1.67 -9.20 29.93
CA LEU A 518 -2.81 -9.62 30.75
C LEU A 518 -2.66 -9.21 32.22
N SER A 519 -1.47 -9.42 32.81
CA SER A 519 -1.17 -9.02 34.18
C SER A 519 -1.22 -7.49 34.36
N GLU A 520 -0.67 -6.75 33.40
CA GLU A 520 -0.67 -5.29 33.39
C GLU A 520 -2.08 -4.71 33.26
N LEU A 521 -2.90 -5.24 32.36
CA LEU A 521 -4.32 -4.86 32.21
C LEU A 521 -5.08 -5.08 33.52
N LYS A 522 -4.97 -6.28 34.11
CA LYS A 522 -5.63 -6.62 35.39
C LYS A 522 -5.19 -5.69 36.52
N ARG A 523 -3.90 -5.34 36.58
CA ARG A 523 -3.35 -4.45 37.60
C ARG A 523 -3.85 -3.02 37.43
N LEU A 524 -3.77 -2.45 36.22
CA LEU A 524 -4.12 -1.07 35.95
C LEU A 524 -5.62 -0.82 36.12
N TYR A 525 -6.45 -1.74 35.63
CA TYR A 525 -7.90 -1.62 35.68
C TYR A 525 -8.52 -2.30 36.92
N ASN A 526 -7.73 -2.58 37.97
CA ASN A 526 -8.21 -3.14 39.24
C ASN A 526 -9.05 -4.44 39.09
N ASN A 527 -8.71 -5.31 38.14
CA ASN A 527 -9.49 -6.48 37.74
C ASN A 527 -10.95 -6.17 37.32
N ASP A 528 -11.25 -4.94 36.93
CA ASP A 528 -12.56 -4.50 36.47
C ASP A 528 -12.54 -4.22 34.96
N ILE A 529 -13.18 -5.11 34.21
CA ILE A 529 -13.26 -5.01 32.74
C ILE A 529 -14.11 -3.81 32.28
N GLU A 530 -14.96 -3.26 33.13
CA GLU A 530 -15.80 -2.10 32.79
C GLU A 530 -15.01 -0.79 32.80
N GLN A 531 -13.83 -0.77 33.42
CA GLN A 531 -12.96 0.42 33.47
C GLN A 531 -12.03 0.54 32.26
N ILE A 532 -11.98 -0.46 31.37
CA ILE A 532 -11.06 -0.48 30.23
C ILE A 532 -11.37 0.70 29.31
N ASP A 533 -10.37 1.55 29.06
CA ASP A 533 -10.49 2.66 28.11
C ASP A 533 -10.80 2.16 26.70
N THR A 534 -11.63 2.90 25.99
CA THR A 534 -12.05 2.56 24.62
C THR A 534 -10.89 2.43 23.66
N LEU A 535 -9.93 3.35 23.68
CA LEU A 535 -8.71 3.23 22.89
C LEU A 535 -7.90 1.98 23.26
N VAL A 536 -7.74 1.69 24.55
CA VAL A 536 -6.97 0.53 25.03
C VAL A 536 -7.62 -0.78 24.62
N GLY A 537 -8.93 -0.90 24.80
CA GLY A 537 -9.68 -2.10 24.41
C GLY A 537 -9.60 -2.36 22.92
N GLN A 538 -9.78 -1.34 22.08
CA GLN A 538 -9.66 -1.47 20.62
C GLN A 538 -8.26 -1.92 20.17
N LEU A 539 -7.20 -1.35 20.75
CA LEU A 539 -5.82 -1.76 20.46
C LEU A 539 -5.49 -3.16 21.01
N ALA A 540 -6.23 -3.63 22.02
CA ALA A 540 -6.08 -4.95 22.61
C ALA A 540 -6.84 -6.06 21.87
N GLU A 541 -7.70 -5.74 20.90
CA GLU A 541 -8.41 -6.74 20.09
C GLU A 541 -7.43 -7.46 19.13
N GLU A 542 -6.79 -8.53 19.60
CA GLU A 542 -5.79 -9.30 18.83
C GLU A 542 -6.42 -10.31 17.85
N THR A 543 -7.60 -10.85 18.17
CA THR A 543 -8.28 -11.82 17.30
C THR A 543 -9.00 -11.08 16.19
N ARG A 544 -8.52 -11.20 14.94
CA ARG A 544 -9.07 -10.52 13.76
C ARG A 544 -9.19 -11.47 12.57
N PRO A 545 -10.15 -11.26 11.64
CA PRO A 545 -10.09 -11.89 10.32
C PRO A 545 -8.79 -11.51 9.60
N ASP A 546 -8.29 -12.42 8.77
CA ASP A 546 -7.07 -12.19 8.01
C ASP A 546 -7.14 -10.87 7.22
N GLY A 547 -6.06 -10.08 7.32
CA GLY A 547 -5.87 -8.80 6.62
C GLY A 547 -6.39 -7.55 7.35
N PHE A 548 -7.01 -7.67 8.53
CA PHE A 548 -7.56 -6.51 9.26
C PHE A 548 -6.50 -5.71 10.06
N GLY A 549 -6.39 -4.42 9.75
CA GLY A 549 -5.50 -3.48 10.44
C GLY A 549 -5.99 -3.03 11.82
N PHE A 550 -7.29 -3.17 12.13
CA PHE A 550 -7.90 -2.83 13.42
C PHE A 550 -9.01 -3.82 13.79
N GLY A 551 -9.48 -3.76 15.05
CA GLY A 551 -10.42 -4.73 15.62
C GLY A 551 -11.91 -4.48 15.32
N GLU A 552 -12.77 -5.39 15.80
CA GLU A 552 -14.22 -5.43 15.52
C GLU A 552 -14.93 -4.17 16.00
N THR A 553 -14.54 -3.61 17.15
CA THR A 553 -15.22 -2.45 17.75
C THR A 553 -15.11 -1.22 16.85
N ALA A 554 -13.91 -0.91 16.37
CA ALA A 554 -13.70 0.17 15.40
C ALA A 554 -14.44 -0.12 14.09
N PHE A 555 -14.39 -1.38 13.62
CA PHE A 555 -15.00 -1.76 12.35
C PHE A 555 -16.51 -1.50 12.29
N GLN A 556 -17.25 -1.70 13.38
CA GLN A 556 -18.69 -1.40 13.42
C GLN A 556 -18.99 0.09 13.18
N ILE A 557 -18.22 0.98 13.79
CA ILE A 557 -18.34 2.42 13.56
C ILE A 557 -17.99 2.79 12.11
N PHE A 558 -17.03 2.10 11.50
CA PHE A 558 -16.67 2.27 10.09
C PHE A 558 -17.77 1.82 9.14
N ILE A 559 -18.41 0.66 9.38
CA ILE A 559 -19.52 0.15 8.55
C ILE A 559 -20.59 1.24 8.38
N LEU A 560 -20.96 1.87 9.49
CA LEU A 560 -21.96 2.93 9.54
C LEU A 560 -21.44 4.22 8.90
N ASN A 561 -20.39 4.82 9.47
CA ASN A 561 -19.99 6.18 9.12
C ASN A 561 -19.31 6.30 7.76
N ALA A 562 -18.58 5.26 7.30
CA ALA A 562 -18.02 5.27 5.95
C ALA A 562 -19.12 5.23 4.88
N SER A 563 -20.21 4.50 5.14
CA SER A 563 -21.37 4.49 4.24
C SER A 563 -22.12 5.83 4.29
N ARG A 564 -22.35 6.38 5.50
CA ARG A 564 -23.04 7.67 5.69
C ARG A 564 -22.37 8.81 4.93
N ARG A 565 -21.03 8.93 5.01
CA ARG A 565 -20.26 9.96 4.28
C ARG A 565 -20.55 10.05 2.78
N LEU A 566 -20.91 8.93 2.15
CA LEU A 566 -21.23 8.88 0.72
C LEU A 566 -22.73 9.03 0.47
N MET A 567 -23.55 8.30 1.21
CA MET A 567 -24.99 8.21 0.90
C MET A 567 -25.79 9.43 1.36
N THR A 568 -25.28 10.25 2.28
CA THR A 568 -25.96 11.48 2.74
C THR A 568 -25.57 12.72 1.95
N ASP A 569 -24.51 12.68 1.16
CA ASP A 569 -23.99 13.84 0.43
C ASP A 569 -24.59 13.86 -0.98
N ARG A 570 -25.24 14.96 -1.36
CA ARG A 570 -25.85 15.07 -2.69
C ARG A 570 -24.83 14.98 -3.81
N PHE A 571 -23.61 15.46 -3.59
CA PHE A 571 -22.55 15.48 -4.60
C PHE A 571 -21.94 14.10 -4.84
N PHE A 572 -22.20 13.12 -3.97
CA PHE A 572 -21.93 11.71 -4.23
C PHE A 572 -23.17 10.94 -4.67
N THR A 573 -24.36 11.52 -4.58
CA THR A 573 -25.62 10.88 -4.93
C THR A 573 -26.30 11.61 -6.09
N SER A 574 -27.33 12.41 -5.84
CA SER A 574 -28.19 13.01 -6.88
C SER A 574 -27.45 13.94 -7.85
N ASP A 575 -26.36 14.56 -7.39
CA ASP A 575 -25.54 15.50 -8.17
C ASP A 575 -24.22 14.89 -8.66
N TYR A 576 -23.97 13.59 -8.43
CA TYR A 576 -22.83 12.88 -9.02
C TYR A 576 -23.11 12.54 -10.50
N ARG A 577 -23.20 13.59 -11.33
CA ARG A 577 -23.57 13.51 -12.75
C ARG A 577 -22.88 14.60 -13.58
N ALA A 578 -22.77 14.38 -14.89
CA ALA A 578 -21.98 15.22 -15.78
C ALA A 578 -22.51 16.67 -15.85
N GLU A 579 -23.80 16.91 -15.58
CA GLU A 579 -24.37 18.25 -15.55
C GLU A 579 -23.81 19.13 -14.42
N VAL A 580 -23.36 18.51 -13.33
CA VAL A 580 -22.77 19.21 -12.17
C VAL A 580 -21.24 19.16 -12.23
N TYR A 581 -20.69 17.97 -12.50
CA TYR A 581 -19.25 17.72 -12.49
C TYR A 581 -18.54 18.02 -13.83
N THR A 582 -19.27 18.19 -14.93
CA THR A 582 -18.83 18.01 -16.34
C THR A 582 -18.54 16.55 -16.70
N GLN A 583 -18.55 16.26 -18.00
CA GLN A 583 -18.18 14.92 -18.49
C GLN A 583 -16.70 14.64 -18.19
N GLU A 584 -15.83 15.62 -18.46
CA GLU A 584 -14.41 15.58 -18.17
C GLU A 584 -14.13 15.32 -16.69
N GLY A 585 -14.89 15.97 -15.81
CA GLY A 585 -14.73 15.82 -14.37
C GLY A 585 -15.08 14.43 -13.85
N ILE A 586 -16.23 13.87 -14.27
CA ILE A 586 -16.57 12.49 -13.88
C ILE A 586 -15.60 11.49 -14.47
N ASP A 587 -15.22 11.63 -15.74
CA ASP A 587 -14.24 10.76 -16.36
C ASP A 587 -12.90 10.82 -15.64
N TRP A 588 -12.51 11.99 -15.10
CA TRP A 588 -11.33 12.13 -14.28
C TRP A 588 -11.42 11.36 -12.97
N VAL A 589 -12.54 11.47 -12.24
CA VAL A 589 -12.74 10.69 -10.99
C VAL A 589 -12.71 9.19 -11.29
N GLU A 590 -13.43 8.75 -12.32
CA GLU A 590 -13.65 7.33 -12.60
C GLU A 590 -12.41 6.63 -13.17
N ASN A 591 -11.57 7.32 -13.94
CA ASN A 591 -10.43 6.71 -14.63
C ASN A 591 -9.09 6.84 -13.91
N ASN A 592 -9.02 7.54 -12.77
CA ASN A 592 -7.76 7.71 -12.04
C ASN A 592 -7.78 6.97 -10.69
N THR A 593 -6.59 6.48 -10.33
CA THR A 593 -6.24 5.87 -9.04
C THR A 593 -5.16 6.71 -8.34
N MET A 594 -4.86 6.41 -7.07
CA MET A 594 -3.73 7.05 -6.38
C MET A 594 -2.39 6.79 -7.11
N VAL A 595 -2.23 5.62 -7.74
CA VAL A 595 -1.04 5.32 -8.55
C VAL A 595 -0.93 6.26 -9.74
N ASP A 596 -2.04 6.55 -10.42
CA ASP A 596 -2.06 7.47 -11.57
C ASP A 596 -1.76 8.91 -11.14
N VAL A 597 -2.33 9.35 -10.00
CA VAL A 597 -2.07 10.68 -9.42
C VAL A 597 -0.60 10.83 -9.07
N ILE A 598 0.02 9.85 -8.38
CA ILE A 598 1.45 9.89 -8.07
C ILE A 598 2.28 9.89 -9.35
N LYS A 599 2.00 9.02 -10.32
CA LYS A 599 2.78 8.97 -11.59
C LYS A 599 2.71 10.28 -12.38
N ARG A 600 1.56 10.97 -12.36
CA ARG A 600 1.37 12.22 -13.09
C ARG A 600 2.25 13.34 -12.55
N HIS A 601 2.36 13.44 -11.23
CA HIS A 601 3.10 14.53 -10.58
C HIS A 601 4.54 14.16 -10.23
N TYR A 602 4.85 12.86 -10.14
CA TYR A 602 6.16 12.29 -9.79
C TYR A 602 6.59 11.21 -10.80
N PRO A 603 6.81 11.56 -12.08
CA PRO A 603 7.05 10.60 -13.15
C PRO A 603 8.31 9.75 -12.96
N ASN A 604 9.28 10.19 -12.16
CA ASN A 604 10.47 9.43 -11.79
C ASN A 604 10.14 8.13 -11.03
N LEU A 605 8.94 8.04 -10.42
CA LEU A 605 8.44 6.86 -9.73
C LEU A 605 7.73 5.87 -10.65
N SER A 606 7.57 6.18 -11.95
CA SER A 606 6.84 5.32 -12.88
C SER A 606 7.37 3.89 -12.90
N ALA A 607 8.70 3.72 -12.93
CA ALA A 607 9.35 2.42 -12.88
C ALA A 607 9.08 1.69 -11.56
N SER A 608 9.00 2.41 -10.45
CA SER A 608 8.73 1.87 -9.12
C SER A 608 7.28 1.42 -8.94
N LEU A 609 6.35 2.07 -9.65
CA LEU A 609 4.91 1.84 -9.55
C LEU A 609 4.37 0.91 -10.64
N VAL A 610 5.25 0.19 -11.33
CA VAL A 610 4.87 -0.76 -12.37
C VAL A 610 4.10 -1.94 -11.76
N GLY A 611 2.91 -2.19 -12.28
CA GLY A 611 2.04 -3.27 -11.82
C GLY A 611 1.39 -3.07 -10.46
N MET A 612 1.47 -1.85 -9.91
CA MET A 612 0.78 -1.52 -8.68
C MET A 612 -0.68 -1.19 -8.96
N ASP A 613 -1.55 -1.94 -8.32
CA ASP A 613 -3.01 -1.80 -8.34
C ASP A 613 -3.51 -0.83 -7.26
N ASN A 614 -2.73 -0.65 -6.20
CA ASN A 614 -3.09 0.14 -5.03
C ASN A 614 -1.84 0.77 -4.41
N ALA A 615 -1.79 2.10 -4.36
CA ALA A 615 -0.61 2.83 -3.92
C ALA A 615 -0.32 2.71 -2.41
N PHE A 616 -1.25 2.20 -1.60
CA PHE A 616 -1.11 2.06 -0.14
C PHE A 616 -0.63 0.67 0.30
N LYS A 617 -0.55 -0.30 -0.62
CA LYS A 617 0.11 -1.59 -0.37
C LYS A 617 1.63 -1.41 -0.46
N PRO A 618 2.44 -2.22 0.23
CA PRO A 618 3.91 -2.18 0.11
C PRO A 618 4.37 -2.26 -1.35
N TRP A 619 5.17 -1.30 -1.79
CA TRP A 619 5.70 -1.26 -3.15
C TRP A 619 6.77 -2.34 -3.32
N GLY A 620 6.64 -3.16 -4.35
CA GLY A 620 7.50 -4.32 -4.59
C GLY A 620 7.51 -4.78 -6.04
N LEU A 621 8.20 -5.89 -6.32
CA LEU A 621 8.14 -6.49 -7.65
C LEU A 621 6.75 -7.09 -7.88
N ASN A 622 5.99 -6.45 -8.77
CA ASN A 622 4.71 -6.97 -9.25
C ASN A 622 4.84 -7.37 -10.71
N MET A 623 4.16 -8.43 -11.12
CA MET A 623 4.23 -8.95 -12.49
C MET A 623 2.87 -8.76 -13.16
N PRO A 624 2.67 -7.68 -13.93
CA PRO A 624 1.42 -7.44 -14.64
C PRO A 624 1.06 -8.59 -15.57
N ALA A 625 -0.23 -8.78 -15.84
CA ALA A 625 -0.72 -9.85 -16.70
C ALA A 625 -0.14 -9.76 -18.12
N GLU A 626 0.13 -8.54 -18.57
CA GLU A 626 0.71 -8.17 -19.86
C GLU A 626 2.25 -8.16 -19.88
N TYR A 627 2.94 -8.48 -18.77
CA TYR A 627 4.40 -8.43 -18.67
C TYR A 627 5.13 -9.10 -19.85
N GLU A 628 4.67 -10.28 -20.25
CA GLU A 628 5.29 -11.03 -21.35
C GLU A 628 5.17 -10.33 -22.71
N GLN A 629 4.23 -9.38 -22.85
CA GLN A 629 4.02 -8.60 -24.06
C GLN A 629 4.94 -7.37 -24.16
N TRP A 630 5.66 -7.03 -23.10
CA TRP A 630 6.53 -5.86 -23.09
C TRP A 630 7.78 -6.05 -23.96
N ASP A 631 8.40 -4.92 -24.30
CA ASP A 631 9.71 -4.90 -24.92
C ASP A 631 10.81 -5.39 -23.94
N ALA A 632 11.94 -5.78 -24.51
CA ALA A 632 13.06 -6.37 -23.80
C ALA A 632 13.70 -5.42 -22.78
N ASP A 633 13.71 -4.11 -23.05
CA ASP A 633 14.30 -3.14 -22.12
C ASP A 633 13.40 -2.94 -20.90
N ALA A 634 12.09 -2.77 -21.11
CA ALA A 634 11.10 -2.65 -20.05
C ALA A 634 11.13 -3.87 -19.12
N LYS A 635 11.22 -5.09 -19.67
CA LYS A 635 11.38 -6.33 -18.87
C LYS A 635 12.66 -6.31 -18.05
N ALA A 636 13.80 -5.97 -18.68
CA ALA A 636 15.09 -5.93 -18.01
C ALA A 636 15.13 -4.87 -16.91
N GLN A 637 14.63 -3.66 -17.19
CA GLN A 637 14.55 -2.55 -16.26
C GLN A 637 13.64 -2.88 -15.08
N HIS A 638 12.47 -3.50 -15.33
CA HIS A 638 11.52 -3.87 -14.28
C HIS A 638 12.11 -4.86 -13.29
N LEU A 639 12.72 -5.95 -13.77
CA LEU A 639 13.36 -6.94 -12.89
C LEU A 639 14.60 -6.39 -12.21
N TRP A 640 15.32 -5.47 -12.86
CA TRP A 640 16.48 -4.82 -12.29
C TRP A 640 16.09 -3.87 -11.16
N THR A 641 15.25 -2.88 -11.42
CA THR A 641 14.82 -1.88 -10.44
C THR A 641 13.98 -2.53 -9.33
N ASN A 642 12.91 -3.24 -9.69
CA ASN A 642 11.93 -3.70 -8.71
C ASN A 642 12.28 -5.05 -8.07
N GLY A 643 13.19 -5.81 -8.67
CA GLY A 643 13.70 -7.07 -8.14
C GLY A 643 15.10 -6.90 -7.53
N VAL A 644 16.12 -6.74 -8.36
CA VAL A 644 17.54 -6.78 -7.95
C VAL A 644 17.89 -5.62 -7.02
N MET A 645 17.69 -4.38 -7.46
CA MET A 645 18.10 -3.18 -6.70
C MET A 645 17.28 -3.04 -5.41
N ARG A 646 15.97 -3.31 -5.48
CA ARG A 646 15.05 -3.31 -4.33
C ARG A 646 15.29 -4.38 -3.28
N THR A 647 16.13 -5.36 -3.57
CA THR A 647 16.47 -6.39 -2.59
C THR A 647 17.98 -6.51 -2.43
N ALA A 648 18.71 -5.47 -2.83
CA ALA A 648 20.15 -5.39 -2.69
C ALA A 648 20.54 -5.52 -1.22
N TYR A 649 21.61 -6.27 -0.99
CA TYR A 649 22.25 -6.36 0.31
C TYR A 649 23.26 -5.23 0.46
N ASP A 650 23.43 -4.75 1.68
CA ASP A 650 24.58 -3.93 2.01
C ASP A 650 25.87 -4.73 1.83
N ALA A 651 26.92 -4.06 1.35
CA ALA A 651 28.20 -4.70 1.06
C ALA A 651 28.81 -5.40 2.28
N ASN A 652 28.51 -4.91 3.49
CA ASN A 652 28.98 -5.49 4.77
C ASN A 652 28.03 -6.54 5.36
N GLU A 653 26.86 -6.75 4.76
CA GLU A 653 25.78 -7.62 5.27
C GLU A 653 25.42 -8.75 4.30
N LEU A 654 26.39 -9.18 3.48
CA LEU A 654 26.19 -10.29 2.55
C LEU A 654 25.81 -11.57 3.30
N PRO A 655 24.64 -12.18 3.02
CA PRO A 655 24.27 -13.42 3.68
C PRO A 655 25.24 -14.55 3.31
N ALA A 656 25.63 -15.36 4.29
CA ALA A 656 26.52 -16.50 4.07
C ALA A 656 25.97 -17.45 3.00
N ILE A 657 26.89 -18.08 2.25
CA ILE A 657 26.54 -19.09 1.24
C ILE A 657 26.26 -20.40 1.98
N PRO A 658 25.02 -20.92 1.97
CA PRO A 658 24.72 -22.15 2.68
C PRO A 658 25.34 -23.38 1.99
N PRO A 659 25.56 -24.48 2.72
CA PRO A 659 25.91 -25.77 2.15
C PRO A 659 24.88 -26.26 1.14
N VAL A 660 25.28 -27.22 0.31
CA VAL A 660 24.38 -27.75 -0.72
C VAL A 660 23.23 -28.56 -0.11
N ASN A 661 22.00 -28.21 -0.47
CA ASN A 661 20.80 -28.91 -0.02
C ASN A 661 20.29 -29.91 -1.08
N ILE A 662 20.95 -31.06 -1.22
CA ILE A 662 20.51 -32.10 -2.18
C ILE A 662 19.09 -32.59 -1.84
N GLY A 663 18.75 -32.73 -0.55
CA GLY A 663 17.42 -33.18 -0.10
C GLY A 663 16.29 -32.19 -0.44
N GLY A 664 16.60 -30.90 -0.54
CA GLY A 664 15.67 -29.87 -0.99
C GLY A 664 15.37 -29.93 -2.48
N LEU A 665 16.10 -30.72 -3.27
CA LEU A 665 15.90 -30.85 -4.71
C LEU A 665 14.85 -31.93 -5.02
N ILE A 666 13.61 -31.65 -4.61
CA ILE A 666 12.45 -32.53 -4.79
C ILE A 666 11.97 -32.56 -6.25
N ASP A 667 11.27 -33.63 -6.64
CA ASP A 667 10.79 -33.87 -8.01
C ASP A 667 9.98 -32.67 -8.58
N SER A 668 9.14 -32.04 -7.76
CA SER A 668 8.38 -30.86 -8.18
C SER A 668 9.27 -29.66 -8.57
N ILE A 669 10.42 -29.46 -7.90
CA ILE A 669 11.37 -28.38 -8.22
C ILE A 669 12.12 -28.70 -9.52
N LEU A 670 12.49 -29.96 -9.74
CA LEU A 670 13.10 -30.42 -11.00
C LEU A 670 12.16 -30.19 -12.18
N TRP A 671 10.91 -30.63 -12.06
CA TRP A 671 9.89 -30.41 -13.09
C TRP A 671 9.58 -28.94 -13.28
N THR A 672 9.54 -28.15 -12.21
CA THR A 672 9.39 -26.69 -12.30
C THR A 672 10.50 -26.08 -13.16
N LYS A 673 11.77 -26.48 -12.94
CA LYS A 673 12.94 -25.98 -13.70
C LYS A 673 12.86 -26.23 -15.21
N VAL A 674 12.18 -27.27 -15.67
CA VAL A 674 12.12 -27.64 -17.09
C VAL A 674 10.80 -27.26 -17.76
N ASN A 675 9.70 -27.19 -17.00
CA ASN A 675 8.36 -26.92 -17.55
C ASN A 675 7.96 -25.45 -17.45
N ARG A 676 8.39 -24.73 -16.41
CA ARG A 676 7.98 -23.34 -16.22
C ARG A 676 8.64 -22.44 -17.28
N VAL A 677 7.85 -21.53 -17.80
CA VAL A 677 8.25 -20.46 -18.70
C VAL A 677 7.96 -19.14 -17.99
N GLY A 678 8.88 -18.18 -18.09
CA GLY A 678 8.78 -16.87 -17.44
C GLY A 678 10.09 -16.45 -16.79
N ASP A 679 10.16 -15.18 -16.39
CA ASP A 679 11.40 -14.57 -15.91
C ASP A 679 11.56 -14.57 -14.39
N VAL A 680 10.46 -14.77 -13.66
CA VAL A 680 10.41 -14.73 -12.20
C VAL A 680 10.05 -16.08 -11.61
N ALA A 681 10.77 -16.44 -10.56
CA ALA A 681 10.58 -17.69 -9.84
C ALA A 681 9.23 -17.69 -9.10
N PRO A 682 8.61 -18.85 -8.85
CA PRO A 682 7.43 -18.92 -8.00
C PRO A 682 7.67 -18.32 -6.62
N ALA A 683 6.63 -17.80 -5.97
CA ALA A 683 6.72 -17.37 -4.57
C ALA A 683 7.20 -18.52 -3.67
N GLY A 684 8.09 -18.23 -2.72
CA GLY A 684 8.70 -19.23 -1.84
C GLY A 684 9.69 -20.19 -2.53
N TYR A 685 10.10 -19.90 -3.77
CA TYR A 685 11.08 -20.72 -4.49
C TYR A 685 12.48 -20.52 -3.91
N GLU A 686 12.98 -21.49 -3.15
CA GLU A 686 14.37 -21.53 -2.72
C GLU A 686 15.23 -22.34 -3.68
N LYS A 687 16.45 -21.87 -3.95
CA LYS A 687 17.41 -22.57 -4.82
C LYS A 687 18.26 -23.52 -3.97
N PRO A 688 18.11 -24.87 -4.10
CA PRO A 688 18.91 -25.81 -3.31
C PRO A 688 20.38 -25.90 -3.76
N LEU A 689 20.64 -25.40 -4.98
CA LEU A 689 21.96 -25.26 -5.60
C LEU A 689 22.06 -23.85 -6.17
N HIS A 690 23.25 -23.28 -6.12
CA HIS A 690 23.48 -21.88 -6.47
C HIS A 690 22.63 -20.92 -5.63
N PRO A 691 22.65 -21.01 -4.28
CA PRO A 691 21.74 -20.28 -3.42
C PRO A 691 22.01 -18.77 -3.37
N LYS A 692 23.28 -18.36 -3.52
CA LYS A 692 23.73 -16.96 -3.41
C LYS A 692 24.44 -16.48 -4.66
N ALA A 693 24.16 -15.25 -5.09
CA ALA A 693 24.66 -14.71 -6.36
C ALA A 693 24.95 -13.21 -6.35
N ALA A 694 25.69 -12.76 -7.36
CA ALA A 694 25.70 -11.37 -7.80
C ALA A 694 25.16 -11.29 -9.24
N VAL A 695 24.42 -10.22 -9.54
CA VAL A 695 23.71 -10.02 -10.81
C VAL A 695 24.10 -8.68 -11.43
N ALA A 696 24.28 -8.64 -12.75
CA ALA A 696 24.42 -7.40 -13.51
C ALA A 696 23.51 -7.40 -14.73
N ARG A 697 23.05 -6.21 -15.17
CA ARG A 697 22.53 -6.05 -16.53
C ARG A 697 23.68 -6.21 -17.51
N VAL A 698 23.42 -6.87 -18.63
CA VAL A 698 24.43 -7.15 -19.65
C VAL A 698 23.86 -6.97 -21.05
N LYS A 699 24.77 -6.75 -21.99
CA LYS A 699 24.50 -6.84 -23.43
C LYS A 699 25.42 -7.87 -24.08
N PHE A 700 24.86 -8.61 -25.04
CA PHE A 700 25.60 -9.53 -25.90
C PHE A 700 25.92 -8.85 -27.24
N VAL A 701 27.19 -8.53 -27.43
CA VAL A 701 27.70 -7.90 -28.65
C VAL A 701 28.14 -9.01 -29.62
N PRO A 702 27.49 -9.19 -30.78
CA PRO A 702 27.77 -10.29 -31.68
C PRO A 702 29.10 -10.08 -32.43
N ALA A 703 29.82 -11.17 -32.69
CA ALA A 703 31.00 -11.16 -33.54
C ALA A 703 30.58 -11.21 -35.03
N ALA A 704 31.29 -10.46 -35.87
CA ALA A 704 31.06 -10.48 -37.32
C ALA A 704 31.23 -11.90 -37.89
N GLY A 705 30.28 -12.32 -38.73
CA GLY A 705 30.34 -13.63 -39.39
C GLY A 705 29.92 -14.82 -38.52
N SER A 706 29.34 -14.60 -37.33
CA SER A 706 28.69 -15.67 -36.56
C SER A 706 27.59 -16.34 -37.39
N GLN A 707 27.60 -17.67 -37.42
CA GLN A 707 26.61 -18.47 -38.15
C GLN A 707 25.34 -18.78 -37.35
N TYR A 708 25.34 -18.46 -36.05
CA TYR A 708 24.23 -18.75 -35.14
C TYR A 708 23.19 -17.64 -35.21
N THR A 709 21.92 -17.99 -35.00
CA THR A 709 20.79 -17.09 -35.23
C THR A 709 20.12 -16.64 -33.92
N GLY A 710 19.10 -15.80 -34.02
CA GLY A 710 18.28 -15.40 -32.88
C GLY A 710 19.02 -14.41 -31.98
N LEU A 711 18.95 -14.61 -30.67
CA LEU A 711 19.62 -13.76 -29.68
C LEU A 711 21.15 -13.82 -29.78
N PHE A 712 21.71 -14.82 -30.47
CA PHE A 712 23.14 -14.86 -30.82
C PHE A 712 23.53 -13.87 -31.92
N GLN A 713 22.56 -13.15 -32.52
CA GLN A 713 22.82 -12.09 -33.50
C GLN A 713 22.88 -10.70 -32.86
N GLY A 714 22.76 -10.62 -31.53
CA GLY A 714 22.80 -9.38 -30.76
C GLY A 714 21.62 -9.30 -29.79
N ALA A 715 21.92 -8.87 -28.57
CA ALA A 715 20.91 -8.57 -27.56
C ALA A 715 21.42 -7.49 -26.61
N ASP A 716 20.79 -6.33 -26.59
CA ASP A 716 21.19 -5.18 -25.78
C ASP A 716 20.70 -5.26 -24.32
N HIS A 717 19.77 -6.17 -24.03
CA HIS A 717 19.07 -6.26 -22.75
C HIS A 717 19.13 -7.70 -22.24
N GLY A 718 19.83 -7.90 -21.13
CA GLY A 718 19.97 -9.19 -20.46
C GLY A 718 20.34 -9.06 -18.99
N LEU A 719 20.22 -10.16 -18.26
CA LEU A 719 20.71 -10.33 -16.89
C LEU A 719 21.74 -11.46 -16.85
N LEU A 720 22.91 -11.16 -16.29
CA LEU A 720 23.94 -12.13 -15.98
C LEU A 720 23.97 -12.38 -14.48
N ARG A 721 23.78 -13.64 -14.09
CA ARG A 721 23.84 -14.10 -12.70
C ARG A 721 25.05 -15.02 -12.51
N LEU A 722 25.94 -14.63 -11.60
CA LEU A 722 27.13 -15.37 -11.23
C LEU A 722 26.99 -15.88 -9.79
N SER A 723 27.26 -17.17 -9.57
CA SER A 723 26.97 -17.84 -8.29
C SER A 723 27.88 -19.02 -8.02
N LEU A 724 27.98 -19.44 -6.76
CA LEU A 724 28.64 -20.69 -6.38
C LEU A 724 27.63 -21.77 -6.08
N THR A 725 27.94 -23.02 -6.40
CA THR A 725 27.02 -24.16 -6.24
C THR A 725 26.51 -24.32 -4.79
N GLY A 726 27.35 -24.02 -3.81
CA GLY A 726 27.05 -23.95 -2.37
C GLY A 726 28.32 -23.48 -1.63
N ASP A 727 28.33 -23.61 -0.30
CA ASP A 727 29.48 -23.27 0.54
C ASP A 727 30.79 -23.90 0.02
N PRO A 728 31.81 -23.10 -0.35
CA PRO A 728 33.12 -23.61 -0.78
C PRO A 728 33.80 -24.51 0.26
N ALA A 729 33.56 -24.31 1.55
CA ALA A 729 34.14 -25.13 2.61
C ALA A 729 33.59 -26.57 2.65
N ASP A 730 32.42 -26.82 2.06
CA ASP A 730 31.76 -28.13 2.06
C ASP A 730 32.23 -29.01 0.88
N ARG A 731 32.29 -28.45 -0.34
CA ARG A 731 32.52 -29.22 -1.58
C ARG A 731 33.50 -28.59 -2.57
N GLY A 732 34.27 -27.60 -2.13
CA GLY A 732 35.19 -26.84 -2.97
C GLY A 732 34.49 -25.74 -3.77
N TYR A 733 35.30 -24.83 -4.31
CA TYR A 733 34.84 -23.65 -5.03
C TYR A 733 34.30 -24.03 -6.41
N ALA A 734 32.98 -23.92 -6.62
CA ALA A 734 32.30 -24.39 -7.83
C ALA A 734 31.46 -23.28 -8.49
N PRO A 735 32.07 -22.46 -9.38
CA PRO A 735 31.40 -21.33 -10.01
C PRO A 735 30.41 -21.76 -11.09
N GLY A 736 29.33 -20.99 -11.19
CA GLY A 736 28.30 -21.15 -12.19
C GLY A 736 27.74 -19.83 -12.68
N LEU A 737 27.31 -19.85 -13.94
CA LEU A 737 26.77 -18.74 -14.68
C LEU A 737 25.36 -19.07 -15.16
N ALA A 738 24.46 -18.09 -15.08
CA ALA A 738 23.19 -18.11 -15.79
C ALA A 738 23.00 -16.77 -16.51
N LEU A 739 22.76 -16.82 -17.81
CA LEU A 739 22.54 -15.67 -18.67
C LEU A 739 21.09 -15.71 -19.17
N LYS A 740 20.34 -14.64 -18.96
CA LYS A 740 19.01 -14.41 -19.54
C LYS A 740 19.09 -13.24 -20.50
N LEU A 741 18.56 -13.40 -21.70
CA LEU A 741 18.44 -12.36 -22.71
C LEU A 741 16.95 -12.14 -23.00
N PHE A 742 16.50 -10.89 -22.89
CA PHE A 742 15.10 -10.54 -23.04
C PHE A 742 14.71 -10.41 -24.52
N ALA A 743 13.45 -10.71 -24.81
CA ALA A 743 12.85 -10.56 -26.14
C ALA A 743 11.52 -9.81 -26.07
N ASP A 744 11.24 -9.00 -27.08
CA ASP A 744 10.02 -8.22 -27.18
C ASP A 744 8.80 -9.12 -27.35
N GLY A 745 7.71 -8.82 -26.63
CA GLY A 745 6.41 -9.45 -26.87
C GLY A 745 6.31 -10.94 -26.55
N LYS A 746 7.37 -11.56 -26.00
CA LYS A 746 7.47 -13.01 -25.77
C LYS A 746 8.30 -13.36 -24.52
N PRO A 747 8.20 -14.61 -24.02
CA PRO A 747 9.08 -15.08 -22.95
C PRO A 747 10.56 -14.91 -23.27
N SER A 748 11.34 -14.51 -22.26
CA SER A 748 12.79 -14.34 -22.41
C SER A 748 13.51 -15.68 -22.38
N GLU A 749 14.64 -15.74 -23.07
CA GLU A 749 15.41 -16.97 -23.22
C GLU A 749 16.68 -16.93 -22.37
N ASN A 750 17.18 -18.12 -22.02
CA ASN A 750 18.34 -18.20 -21.14
C ASN A 750 19.25 -19.40 -21.44
N ILE A 751 20.47 -19.33 -20.92
CA ILE A 751 21.44 -20.42 -20.90
C ILE A 751 22.16 -20.44 -19.55
N SER A 752 22.44 -21.64 -19.04
CA SER A 752 23.26 -21.85 -17.85
C SER A 752 24.56 -22.53 -18.22
N ALA A 753 25.64 -22.22 -17.52
CA ALA A 753 26.97 -22.76 -17.76
C ALA A 753 27.73 -23.02 -16.46
N LEU A 754 28.59 -24.04 -16.49
CA LEU A 754 29.46 -24.43 -15.37
C LEU A 754 30.88 -24.71 -15.90
N TYR A 755 31.88 -24.66 -15.03
CA TYR A 755 33.22 -25.15 -15.38
C TYR A 755 33.24 -26.69 -15.40
N THR A 756 33.00 -27.30 -14.24
CA THR A 756 32.84 -28.74 -14.03
C THR A 756 31.81 -28.97 -12.91
N LEU A 757 31.33 -30.21 -12.74
CA LEU A 757 30.44 -30.55 -11.62
C LEU A 757 31.17 -30.54 -10.26
N SER A 758 32.48 -30.81 -10.29
CA SER A 758 33.36 -30.82 -9.11
C SER A 758 33.92 -29.45 -8.75
N GLY A 759 33.77 -28.44 -9.62
CA GLY A 759 34.32 -27.11 -9.42
C GLY A 759 35.83 -27.02 -9.69
N GLN A 760 36.49 -26.09 -9.01
CA GLN A 760 37.91 -25.75 -9.18
C GLN A 760 38.72 -25.82 -7.87
N GLY A 761 38.26 -26.64 -6.91
CA GLY A 761 38.96 -26.90 -5.66
C GLY A 761 39.11 -25.65 -4.80
N ASP A 762 40.32 -25.40 -4.30
CA ASP A 762 40.62 -24.27 -3.40
C ASP A 762 41.00 -22.98 -4.15
N ASN A 763 40.74 -22.89 -5.46
CA ASN A 763 40.97 -21.65 -6.20
C ASN A 763 39.72 -20.77 -6.13
N TYR A 764 39.77 -19.71 -5.34
CA TYR A 764 38.64 -18.78 -5.16
C TYR A 764 38.51 -17.71 -6.24
N ASN A 765 39.37 -17.71 -7.26
CA ASN A 765 39.23 -16.80 -8.38
C ASN A 765 38.06 -17.24 -9.28
N PHE A 766 36.94 -16.51 -9.23
CA PHE A 766 35.72 -16.81 -9.99
C PHE A 766 35.95 -16.94 -11.51
N PHE A 767 36.92 -16.18 -12.05
CA PHE A 767 37.27 -16.12 -13.46
C PHE A 767 38.53 -16.94 -13.82
N ALA A 768 38.90 -17.93 -13.00
CA ALA A 768 40.06 -18.79 -13.27
C ALA A 768 39.88 -19.67 -14.52
N ASN A 769 38.65 -20.13 -14.78
CA ASN A 769 38.34 -21.10 -15.83
C ASN A 769 37.18 -20.63 -16.72
N GLU A 770 37.14 -21.13 -17.96
CA GLU A 770 35.99 -20.95 -18.84
C GLU A 770 34.82 -21.86 -18.41
N MET A 771 33.59 -21.37 -18.62
CA MET A 771 32.36 -22.12 -18.31
C MET A 771 31.62 -22.50 -19.59
N SER A 772 30.86 -23.59 -19.56
CA SER A 772 30.15 -24.13 -20.71
C SER A 772 28.78 -24.69 -20.34
N ASN A 773 27.82 -24.60 -21.26
CA ASN A 773 26.48 -25.19 -21.14
C ASN A 773 26.49 -26.74 -21.21
N TYR A 774 27.65 -27.31 -21.51
CA TYR A 774 27.96 -28.73 -21.42
C TYR A 774 29.11 -28.95 -20.44
N VAL A 775 28.93 -29.89 -19.51
CA VAL A 775 29.98 -30.38 -18.61
C VAL A 775 30.35 -31.83 -18.94
N SER A 776 31.64 -32.12 -18.95
CA SER A 776 32.14 -33.49 -19.20
C SER A 776 32.03 -34.32 -17.93
N PRO A 777 31.54 -35.57 -18.01
CA PRO A 777 31.48 -36.44 -16.83
C PRO A 777 32.86 -36.76 -16.25
N GLU A 778 33.05 -36.65 -14.94
CA GLU A 778 34.30 -36.94 -14.22
C GLU A 778 34.22 -38.27 -13.44
N ALA A 779 35.36 -38.95 -13.26
CA ALA A 779 35.40 -40.28 -12.63
C ALA A 779 35.13 -40.28 -11.11
N ASN A 780 35.35 -39.15 -10.44
CA ASN A 780 35.13 -38.96 -8.99
C ASN A 780 33.85 -38.17 -8.69
N GLU A 781 32.90 -38.12 -9.63
CA GLU A 781 31.60 -37.51 -9.38
C GLU A 781 30.94 -38.14 -8.16
N SER A 782 30.44 -37.31 -7.23
CA SER A 782 29.41 -37.79 -6.32
C SER A 782 28.20 -38.17 -7.20
N LEU A 783 27.96 -39.48 -7.33
CA LEU A 783 26.93 -40.06 -8.20
C LEU A 783 25.53 -39.44 -8.02
N GLY A 784 25.26 -38.71 -6.92
CA GLY A 784 23.93 -38.21 -6.55
C GLY A 784 23.33 -37.16 -7.49
N SER A 785 24.09 -36.20 -8.03
CA SER A 785 23.51 -35.07 -8.78
C SER A 785 23.09 -35.42 -10.21
N THR A 786 23.94 -36.12 -10.96
CA THR A 786 23.65 -36.57 -12.32
C THR A 786 22.48 -37.57 -12.36
N ILE A 787 22.36 -38.44 -11.34
CA ILE A 787 21.21 -39.35 -11.19
C ILE A 787 19.92 -38.55 -11.00
N LEU A 788 19.94 -37.51 -10.17
CA LEU A 788 18.75 -36.73 -9.85
C LEU A 788 18.23 -35.94 -11.07
N PHE A 789 19.12 -35.32 -11.86
CA PHE A 789 18.73 -34.63 -13.10
C PHE A 789 18.32 -35.59 -14.24
N SER A 790 18.70 -36.87 -14.16
CA SER A 790 18.27 -37.89 -15.13
C SER A 790 16.76 -38.17 -15.08
N LEU A 791 16.08 -37.78 -13.99
CA LEU A 791 14.62 -37.87 -13.86
C LEU A 791 13.88 -36.99 -14.88
N VAL A 792 14.50 -35.88 -15.29
CA VAL A 792 13.85 -34.89 -16.17
C VAL A 792 14.49 -34.76 -17.55
N SER A 793 15.73 -35.24 -17.76
CA SER A 793 16.45 -35.14 -19.04
C SER A 793 17.30 -36.38 -19.32
N THR A 794 17.31 -36.86 -20.57
CA THR A 794 18.18 -37.96 -21.01
C THR A 794 19.65 -37.54 -21.15
N LYS A 795 19.94 -36.23 -21.17
CA LYS A 795 21.30 -35.67 -21.17
C LYS A 795 21.46 -34.67 -20.03
N PRO A 796 21.61 -35.13 -18.77
CA PRO A 796 21.62 -34.25 -17.59
C PRO A 796 22.83 -33.29 -17.53
N THR A 797 23.88 -33.55 -18.31
CA THR A 797 25.08 -32.69 -18.37
C THR A 797 25.06 -31.67 -19.52
N LEU A 798 23.94 -31.55 -20.24
CA LEU A 798 23.79 -30.64 -21.39
C LEU A 798 22.54 -29.78 -21.23
N VAL A 799 22.74 -28.46 -21.24
CA VAL A 799 21.66 -27.46 -21.37
C VAL A 799 21.61 -27.00 -22.81
N MET A 800 20.44 -27.09 -23.46
CA MET A 800 20.30 -26.73 -24.87
C MET A 800 20.26 -25.21 -25.08
N ALA A 801 20.73 -24.76 -26.24
CA ALA A 801 20.73 -23.36 -26.65
C ALA A 801 19.69 -23.05 -27.76
N ASN A 802 18.81 -24.00 -28.06
CA ASN A 802 17.88 -23.94 -29.19
C ASN A 802 16.93 -22.74 -29.13
N ALA A 803 16.28 -22.55 -27.98
CA ALA A 803 15.29 -21.50 -27.82
C ALA A 803 15.89 -20.09 -28.04
N MET A 804 17.12 -19.85 -27.57
CA MET A 804 17.85 -18.60 -27.86
C MET A 804 18.13 -18.39 -29.36
N ALA A 805 18.21 -19.45 -30.16
CA ALA A 805 18.46 -19.36 -31.60
C ALA A 805 17.18 -19.14 -32.43
N GLU A 806 16.00 -19.36 -31.84
CA GLU A 806 14.69 -19.33 -32.49
C GLU A 806 14.06 -17.94 -32.50
N VAL A 807 14.47 -17.05 -31.60
CA VAL A 807 13.89 -15.72 -31.41
C VAL A 807 14.98 -14.64 -31.49
N ARG A 808 14.68 -13.51 -32.12
CA ARG A 808 15.52 -12.30 -32.07
C ARG A 808 15.05 -11.40 -30.93
N GLN A 809 15.87 -10.43 -30.54
CA GLN A 809 15.50 -9.52 -29.45
C GLN A 809 14.22 -8.73 -29.74
N ASP A 810 13.96 -8.38 -31.01
CA ASP A 810 12.71 -7.73 -31.46
C ASP A 810 11.47 -8.65 -31.43
N GLY A 811 11.56 -9.83 -30.82
CA GLY A 811 10.48 -10.82 -30.73
C GLY A 811 10.23 -11.61 -32.02
N SER A 812 10.89 -11.27 -33.12
CA SER A 812 10.70 -11.95 -34.40
C SER A 812 11.26 -13.38 -34.37
N ALA A 813 10.52 -14.32 -34.97
CA ALA A 813 10.98 -15.70 -35.10
C ALA A 813 12.05 -15.82 -36.19
N VAL A 814 12.96 -16.77 -36.01
CA VAL A 814 13.95 -17.16 -37.01
C VAL A 814 13.41 -18.32 -37.85
N ALA A 815 13.28 -18.12 -39.16
CA ALA A 815 12.72 -19.15 -40.06
C ALA A 815 13.58 -20.43 -40.18
N SER A 816 14.89 -20.33 -39.96
CA SER A 816 15.81 -21.49 -39.96
C SER A 816 16.81 -21.34 -38.81
N PRO A 817 16.40 -21.67 -37.58
CA PRO A 817 17.23 -21.51 -36.39
C PRO A 817 18.53 -22.32 -36.49
N LYS A 818 19.66 -21.70 -36.13
CA LYS A 818 20.96 -22.34 -36.01
C LYS A 818 21.47 -22.13 -34.59
N ALA A 819 21.30 -23.17 -33.77
CA ALA A 819 21.78 -23.20 -32.41
C ALA A 819 23.18 -23.83 -32.30
N PRO A 820 24.06 -23.33 -31.42
CA PRO A 820 25.31 -24.01 -31.10
C PRO A 820 25.06 -25.29 -30.31
N THR A 821 25.90 -26.31 -30.53
CA THR A 821 25.87 -27.54 -29.71
C THR A 821 26.56 -27.33 -28.36
N GLN A 822 27.58 -26.47 -28.31
CA GLN A 822 28.30 -26.10 -27.09
C GLN A 822 28.78 -24.65 -27.18
N ILE A 823 28.63 -23.92 -26.09
CA ILE A 823 29.04 -22.53 -25.88
C ILE A 823 30.11 -22.50 -24.79
N TYR A 824 31.15 -21.70 -24.98
CA TYR A 824 32.23 -21.46 -24.03
C TYR A 824 32.26 -19.97 -23.67
N PHE A 825 32.05 -19.68 -22.38
CA PHE A 825 32.19 -18.37 -21.78
C PHE A 825 33.62 -18.24 -21.24
N VAL A 826 34.47 -17.58 -22.02
CA VAL A 826 35.90 -17.41 -21.71
C VAL A 826 36.11 -16.09 -21.00
N PRO A 827 36.67 -16.06 -19.78
CA PRO A 827 36.87 -14.82 -19.04
C PRO A 827 37.59 -13.76 -19.89
N GLY A 828 36.98 -12.58 -19.98
CA GLY A 828 37.50 -11.46 -20.75
C GLY A 828 38.78 -10.88 -20.16
N ALA A 829 39.50 -10.09 -20.96
CA ALA A 829 40.75 -9.47 -20.55
C ALA A 829 40.61 -8.58 -19.30
N ASP A 830 39.42 -8.01 -19.08
CA ASP A 830 39.15 -7.07 -17.99
C ASP A 830 38.98 -7.74 -16.62
N VAL A 831 38.71 -9.05 -16.60
CA VAL A 831 38.46 -9.82 -15.36
C VAL A 831 39.48 -10.94 -15.14
N ARG A 832 40.18 -11.35 -16.20
CA ARG A 832 41.10 -12.48 -16.16
C ARG A 832 42.35 -12.14 -15.36
N GLY A 833 42.57 -12.90 -14.28
CA GLY A 833 43.74 -12.74 -13.42
C GLY A 833 43.71 -11.50 -12.52
N VAL A 834 42.54 -10.85 -12.40
CA VAL A 834 42.33 -9.70 -11.53
C VAL A 834 42.12 -10.13 -10.07
N PHE A 835 41.42 -11.25 -9.88
CA PHE A 835 40.99 -11.72 -8.57
C PHE A 835 41.96 -12.70 -7.89
N ALA A 836 41.96 -12.65 -6.56
CA ALA A 836 42.79 -13.51 -5.74
C ALA A 836 42.31 -14.97 -5.80
N SER A 837 43.22 -15.92 -5.56
CA SER A 837 42.88 -17.34 -5.44
C SER A 837 42.65 -17.78 -3.99
N ASP A 838 42.99 -16.95 -3.01
CA ASP A 838 42.86 -17.26 -1.58
C ASP A 838 41.40 -17.16 -1.11
N PRO A 839 40.98 -17.83 -0.02
CA PRO A 839 39.58 -17.84 0.43
C PRO A 839 39.00 -16.45 0.73
N HIS A 840 37.90 -16.09 0.05
CA HIS A 840 37.11 -14.87 0.25
C HIS A 840 35.71 -15.04 -0.38
N ASP A 841 34.80 -14.08 -0.17
CA ASP A 841 33.49 -14.08 -0.83
C ASP A 841 33.58 -13.48 -2.24
N PHE A 842 33.32 -14.31 -3.26
CA PHE A 842 33.39 -13.90 -4.66
C PHE A 842 32.48 -12.71 -5.02
N ARG A 843 31.43 -12.44 -4.23
CA ARG A 843 30.52 -11.32 -4.50
C ARG A 843 31.20 -9.98 -4.26
N GLU A 844 32.14 -9.90 -3.32
CA GLU A 844 32.93 -8.68 -3.08
C GLU A 844 33.74 -8.31 -4.33
N ASP A 845 34.41 -9.29 -4.91
CA ASP A 845 35.15 -9.16 -6.17
C ASP A 845 34.27 -8.70 -7.33
N LEU A 846 33.09 -9.31 -7.48
CA LEU A 846 32.16 -8.95 -8.55
C LEU A 846 31.58 -7.55 -8.40
N MET A 847 31.17 -7.17 -7.18
CA MET A 847 30.61 -5.84 -6.90
C MET A 847 31.66 -4.73 -7.01
N ALA A 848 32.94 -5.05 -6.88
CA ALA A 848 34.04 -4.11 -7.11
C ALA A 848 34.30 -3.80 -8.60
N LEU A 849 33.72 -4.57 -9.53
CA LEU A 849 33.88 -4.32 -10.96
C LEU A 849 33.09 -3.07 -11.40
N PRO A 850 33.68 -2.18 -12.22
CA PRO A 850 32.97 -1.04 -12.75
C PRO A 850 31.90 -1.45 -13.78
N GLN A 851 31.02 -0.52 -14.13
CA GLN A 851 30.12 -0.65 -15.27
C GLN A 851 30.91 -0.70 -16.59
N GLY A 852 30.38 -1.43 -17.59
CA GLY A 852 30.97 -1.48 -18.94
C GLY A 852 32.06 -2.53 -19.12
N VAL A 853 32.26 -3.42 -18.14
CA VAL A 853 33.31 -4.43 -18.14
C VAL A 853 33.00 -5.53 -19.14
N LYS A 854 34.00 -5.93 -19.93
CA LYS A 854 33.89 -7.12 -20.79
C LYS A 854 34.15 -8.38 -19.96
N VAL A 855 33.06 -9.00 -19.51
CA VAL A 855 33.11 -10.16 -18.61
C VAL A 855 33.55 -11.43 -19.35
N TYR A 856 33.02 -11.67 -20.55
CA TYR A 856 33.33 -12.88 -21.32
C TYR A 856 33.52 -12.62 -22.82
N ASP A 857 34.52 -13.26 -23.41
CA ASP A 857 34.53 -13.59 -24.84
C ASP A 857 33.76 -14.91 -25.04
N VAL A 858 32.76 -14.93 -25.92
CA VAL A 858 31.86 -16.08 -26.10
C VAL A 858 32.25 -16.82 -27.38
N TYR A 859 32.57 -18.11 -27.25
CA TYR A 859 32.88 -19.01 -28.36
C TYR A 859 31.82 -20.10 -28.47
N ALA A 860 31.57 -20.61 -29.68
CA ALA A 860 30.66 -21.72 -29.85
C ALA A 860 31.07 -22.66 -30.99
N THR A 861 30.52 -23.87 -30.96
CA THR A 861 30.73 -24.89 -32.00
C THR A 861 29.42 -25.61 -32.32
N SER A 862 29.35 -26.17 -33.53
CA SER A 862 28.29 -27.09 -33.97
C SER A 862 28.77 -28.55 -33.99
N ALA A 863 29.99 -28.80 -33.52
CA ALA A 863 30.56 -30.14 -33.48
C ALA A 863 29.74 -31.05 -32.54
N THR A 864 29.49 -32.29 -32.97
CA THR A 864 28.77 -33.27 -32.17
C THR A 864 29.54 -33.62 -30.90
N ILE A 865 28.84 -33.67 -29.77
CA ILE A 865 29.41 -34.12 -28.50
C ILE A 865 29.63 -35.64 -28.56
N ARG A 866 30.88 -36.06 -28.71
CA ARG A 866 31.31 -37.46 -28.68
C ARG A 866 31.75 -37.86 -27.27
N SER A 867 31.42 -39.08 -26.88
CA SER A 867 31.87 -39.72 -25.64
C SER A 867 32.55 -41.07 -25.92
N SER A 868 33.38 -41.49 -24.98
CA SER A 868 34.15 -42.71 -24.97
C SER A 868 34.24 -43.24 -23.55
N ILE A 869 34.35 -44.55 -23.39
CA ILE A 869 34.66 -45.17 -22.10
C ILE A 869 36.12 -44.92 -21.67
N PHE A 870 36.98 -44.49 -22.60
CA PHE A 870 38.39 -44.20 -22.33
C PHE A 870 38.60 -42.71 -22.01
N PRO A 871 39.06 -42.35 -20.81
CA PRO A 871 39.21 -40.95 -20.39
C PRO A 871 40.18 -40.13 -21.27
N SER A 872 41.20 -40.76 -21.86
CA SER A 872 42.13 -40.10 -22.78
C SER A 872 41.46 -39.69 -24.10
N LEU A 873 40.56 -40.53 -24.63
CA LEU A 873 39.79 -40.23 -25.85
C LEU A 873 38.73 -39.16 -25.58
N ASN A 874 38.07 -39.17 -24.41
CA ASN A 874 37.16 -38.10 -24.02
C ASN A 874 37.85 -36.74 -23.97
N ARG A 875 39.02 -36.67 -23.31
CA ARG A 875 39.82 -35.43 -23.27
C ARG A 875 40.23 -34.97 -24.66
N ARG A 876 40.65 -35.90 -25.53
CA ARG A 876 40.98 -35.58 -26.92
C ARG A 876 39.77 -35.01 -27.68
N TYR A 877 38.61 -35.64 -27.61
CA TYR A 877 37.39 -35.15 -28.28
C TYR A 877 36.96 -33.78 -27.74
N ALA A 878 37.04 -33.57 -26.42
CA ALA A 878 36.75 -32.27 -25.81
C ALA A 878 37.72 -31.18 -26.33
N ASN A 879 39.02 -31.48 -26.39
CA ASN A 879 40.03 -30.55 -26.91
C ASN A 879 39.82 -30.24 -28.40
N GLU A 880 39.56 -31.24 -29.23
CA GLU A 880 39.27 -31.06 -30.66
C GLU A 880 38.02 -30.19 -30.86
N ARG A 881 36.95 -30.41 -30.07
CA ARG A 881 35.75 -29.55 -30.12
C ARG A 881 36.05 -28.11 -29.70
N ARG A 882 36.79 -27.92 -28.61
CA ARG A 882 37.14 -26.60 -28.10
C ARG A 882 38.02 -25.82 -29.07
N GLN A 883 38.97 -26.49 -29.73
CA GLN A 883 39.84 -25.90 -30.77
C GLN A 883 39.05 -25.53 -32.03
N GLY A 884 37.99 -26.28 -32.35
CA GLY A 884 37.09 -25.97 -33.47
C GLY A 884 36.01 -24.93 -33.14
N ALA A 885 35.97 -24.38 -31.94
CA ALA A 885 35.00 -23.35 -31.56
C ALA A 885 35.40 -21.97 -32.10
N THR A 886 34.44 -21.23 -32.66
CA THR A 886 34.65 -19.87 -33.19
C THR A 886 34.08 -18.83 -32.25
N LYS A 887 34.70 -17.65 -32.18
CA LYS A 887 34.15 -16.53 -31.40
C LYS A 887 32.82 -16.09 -32.03
N ILE A 888 31.78 -15.99 -31.22
CA ILE A 888 30.43 -15.60 -31.64
C ILE A 888 29.98 -14.26 -31.08
N GLY A 889 30.66 -13.76 -30.04
CA GLY A 889 30.36 -12.45 -29.45
C GLY A 889 31.11 -12.18 -28.16
N GLU A 890 30.68 -11.15 -27.48
CA GLU A 890 31.23 -10.66 -26.21
C GLU A 890 30.08 -10.29 -25.27
N LEU A 891 30.26 -10.51 -23.97
CA LEU A 891 29.30 -10.11 -22.95
C LEU A 891 29.86 -8.95 -22.14
N HIS A 892 29.14 -7.83 -22.16
CA HIS A 892 29.53 -6.58 -21.51
C HIS A 892 28.52 -6.20 -20.43
N THR A 893 28.97 -5.74 -19.26
CA THR A 893 28.06 -5.21 -18.25
C THR A 893 27.50 -3.85 -18.67
N SER A 894 26.21 -3.64 -18.42
CA SER A 894 25.52 -2.36 -18.58
C SER A 894 25.28 -1.68 -17.23
N THR A 895 25.46 -2.39 -16.12
CA THR A 895 25.46 -1.90 -14.74
C THR A 895 26.59 -2.57 -13.95
N PRO A 896 26.98 -2.06 -12.77
CA PRO A 896 27.76 -2.85 -11.82
C PRO A 896 27.02 -4.14 -11.40
N PHE A 897 27.75 -5.09 -10.81
CA PHE A 897 27.14 -6.25 -10.18
C PHE A 897 26.54 -5.87 -8.83
N VAL A 898 25.40 -6.50 -8.49
CA VAL A 898 24.69 -6.31 -7.23
C VAL A 898 24.32 -7.67 -6.64
N ALA A 899 24.66 -7.89 -5.38
CA ALA A 899 24.16 -9.03 -4.59
C ALA A 899 22.80 -8.66 -3.97
N SER A 900 21.79 -9.51 -4.12
CA SER A 900 20.43 -9.21 -3.70
C SER A 900 19.60 -10.46 -3.41
N ALA A 901 18.56 -10.36 -2.59
CA ALA A 901 17.66 -11.49 -2.31
C ALA A 901 16.92 -11.96 -3.57
N PHE A 902 16.54 -11.04 -4.47
CA PHE A 902 15.94 -11.39 -5.76
C PHE A 902 16.96 -12.01 -6.72
N GLY A 903 18.22 -11.56 -6.69
CA GLY A 903 19.31 -12.19 -7.44
C GLY A 903 19.62 -13.61 -6.95
N ASP A 904 19.47 -13.86 -5.65
CA ASP A 904 19.64 -15.17 -5.03
C ASP A 904 18.62 -16.17 -5.55
N SER A 905 17.32 -15.88 -5.42
CA SER A 905 16.25 -16.87 -5.68
C SER A 905 15.20 -16.43 -6.70
N GLY A 906 14.96 -15.13 -6.85
CA GLY A 906 13.83 -14.55 -7.58
C GLY A 906 13.91 -14.62 -9.11
N ILE A 907 15.09 -14.58 -9.71
CA ILE A 907 15.22 -14.72 -11.18
C ILE A 907 15.09 -16.21 -11.57
N PHE A 908 14.17 -16.49 -12.49
CA PHE A 908 13.95 -17.83 -13.01
C PHE A 908 14.77 -18.10 -14.26
N PHE A 909 15.49 -19.22 -14.26
CA PHE A 909 16.25 -19.70 -15.41
C PHE A 909 15.76 -21.12 -15.72
N LYS A 910 15.13 -21.27 -16.89
CA LYS A 910 14.62 -22.55 -17.35
C LYS A 910 15.79 -23.44 -17.78
N HIS A 911 15.82 -24.70 -17.36
CA HIS A 911 16.73 -25.68 -17.95
C HIS A 911 16.13 -26.21 -19.25
N GLN A 912 16.61 -25.69 -20.39
CA GLN A 912 16.20 -26.21 -21.69
C GLN A 912 16.80 -27.60 -21.89
N ARG A 913 15.93 -28.60 -22.00
CA ARG A 913 16.34 -30.00 -22.05
C ARG A 913 16.68 -30.44 -23.45
N TYR A 914 17.37 -31.56 -23.55
CA TYR A 914 17.64 -32.22 -24.82
C TYR A 914 16.32 -32.60 -25.52
N GLU A 915 15.30 -32.98 -24.78
CA GLU A 915 13.96 -33.37 -25.25
C GLU A 915 13.16 -32.22 -25.86
N ASP A 916 13.49 -30.97 -25.50
CA ASP A 916 12.72 -29.79 -25.92
C ASP A 916 13.20 -29.22 -27.29
N ARG A 917 14.05 -29.95 -28.02
CA ARG A 917 14.73 -29.50 -29.24
C ARG A 917 13.99 -29.77 -30.55
#